data_AF-A0A8H4X382-F1
#
_entry.id   AF-A0A8H4X382-F1
#
_cell.length_a   1.000
_cell.length_b   1.000
_cell.length_c   1.000
_cell.angle_alpha   90.00
_cell.angle_beta   90.00
_cell.angle_gamma   90.00
#
_symmetry.space_group_name_H-M   'P 1'
#
loop_
_entity.id
_entity.type
_entity.pdbx_description
1 polymer ?
#
loop_
_entity_poly.entity_id
_entity_poly.type
_entity_poly.pdbx_seq_one_letter_code
_entity_poly.pdbx_strand_id
1 'polypeptide(L)'
;MEDTRQLPDGIVELSPRTGTSFFVNKGQRLIVIDPKGGQVSDLVAFNRHDTDEVISNGRTFDYADTIYLTTNHPLYSNRSNVMLRIVDDTCGRHDFLLTPCSKDTFRIIYGDKEPHHGCFGNLTLALSKYDIAPDRIPCAFNCFMNVPVDGKTGKFTVEPPISKAGDHIDFVAEMDLIVAITACSAGKSNGGSFKPIQYNVCAEQRPLIAAPFSRTQREIARLPSSTQIYPEGKMADKGSLEDAVPGKGVHVDSDNRICWDEDADQHPRNWNFGTKTYTAALICWLEMYMTAISSSGTATADSAREEYGVSRTMAYFAFVTIYLLGQTIGSIYCSPISEVFGRRTIYILAATVFCISSAIVAAVPSIIGVYFGRFFQGVAAAIPATVAFGNFDDMYNAEHRIWVVYVYTILGMLGLALGPIYSTYITSRIGWRWVYYTSTIVMGATAAACIFTKESNADQLLDKIVKEIREETGVEDVKSGNDEGEGFTVAKFAQNSLFRPLQFLVTDPLVLFCAVLCAIAFGLIYGLTESLTIVYTAPPFSFSQNSSSLAFLAIAIGEVLNILPRIYDAHIYKKYRRTHRRILPESKITSFAIAAPSLAIGLWLFAWTIPPRVTNVPWPVSMIGLVMIGFSLNDFSYVLFGYATDSYGEYAASAVSAISLMRTLTAAVFPLFTHQMYTGLGSNIATSILAAVASLFAFTPFLFLKYGSKLRHRSKFAADDEQALELENLHMKDKE
;
A
#
# COMPACT_ATOMS: atom_id res chain seq x y z
N MET A 1 -34.83 26.68 18.14
CA MET A 1 -36.28 26.93 18.03
C MET A 1 -36.81 25.80 17.19
N GLU A 2 -37.63 24.91 17.77
CA GLU A 2 -38.20 23.79 17.04
C GLU A 2 -39.26 24.36 16.07
N ASP A 3 -39.00 24.28 14.76
CA ASP A 3 -39.92 24.73 13.69
C ASP A 3 -41.02 23.68 13.41
N THR A 4 -41.56 23.12 14.49
CA THR A 4 -42.61 22.09 14.47
C THR A 4 -43.95 22.69 14.89
N ARG A 5 -45.03 22.27 14.23
CA ARG A 5 -46.41 22.64 14.56
C ARG A 5 -47.20 21.38 14.89
N GLN A 6 -47.79 21.34 16.08
CA GLN A 6 -48.69 20.24 16.46
C GLN A 6 -50.05 20.40 15.76
N LEU A 7 -50.52 19.33 15.13
CA LEU A 7 -51.82 19.22 14.46
C LEU A 7 -52.74 18.28 15.28
N PRO A 8 -54.04 18.19 14.94
CA PRO A 8 -54.94 17.20 15.53
C PRO A 8 -54.42 15.76 15.39
N ASP A 9 -54.93 14.85 16.22
CA ASP A 9 -54.64 13.41 16.18
C ASP A 9 -53.16 13.01 16.43
N GLY A 10 -52.40 13.90 17.09
CA GLY A 10 -51.01 13.65 17.49
C GLY A 10 -49.99 13.87 16.36
N ILE A 11 -50.45 14.32 15.18
CA ILE A 11 -49.58 14.62 14.04
C ILE A 11 -48.75 15.87 14.34
N VAL A 12 -47.47 15.84 13.98
CA VAL A 12 -46.56 16.98 14.06
C VAL A 12 -46.09 17.34 12.66
N GLU A 13 -46.24 18.61 12.29
CA GLU A 13 -45.76 19.15 11.02
C GLU A 13 -44.40 19.82 11.19
N LEU A 14 -43.45 19.42 10.37
CA LEU A 14 -42.11 19.98 10.27
C LEU A 14 -42.06 20.99 9.10
N SER A 15 -41.64 22.22 9.41
CA SER A 15 -41.54 23.27 8.39
C SER A 15 -40.51 22.93 7.30
N PRO A 16 -40.69 23.41 6.05
CA PRO A 16 -39.75 23.12 4.98
C PRO A 16 -38.31 23.48 5.35
N ARG A 17 -37.34 22.62 4.99
CA ARG A 17 -35.89 22.83 5.22
C ARG A 17 -35.48 22.84 6.70
N THR A 18 -36.23 22.18 7.56
CA THR A 18 -35.92 22.05 9.00
C THR A 18 -35.77 20.58 9.40
N GLY A 19 -35.35 20.31 10.64
CA GLY A 19 -35.17 18.97 11.20
C GLY A 19 -35.64 18.88 12.64
N THR A 20 -36.04 17.69 13.07
CA THR A 20 -36.44 17.41 14.45
C THR A 20 -36.00 16.01 14.86
N SER A 21 -36.04 15.73 16.16
CA SER A 21 -35.70 14.44 16.73
C SER A 21 -36.52 14.13 17.98
N PHE A 22 -36.84 12.86 18.17
CA PHE A 22 -37.75 12.35 19.18
C PHE A 22 -37.48 10.86 19.48
N PHE A 23 -38.04 10.36 20.58
CA PHE A 23 -37.96 8.94 20.92
C PHE A 23 -39.09 8.14 20.29
N VAL A 24 -38.78 6.92 19.86
CA VAL A 24 -39.76 5.90 19.46
C VAL A 24 -39.43 4.64 20.23
N ASN A 25 -40.26 4.27 21.21
CA ASN A 25 -40.01 3.09 22.03
C ASN A 25 -40.36 1.82 21.24
N LYS A 26 -39.78 0.70 21.64
CA LYS A 26 -40.07 -0.62 21.05
C LYS A 26 -41.58 -0.88 21.01
N GLY A 27 -42.07 -1.32 19.85
CA GLY A 27 -43.48 -1.61 19.58
C GLY A 27 -44.33 -0.38 19.21
N GLN A 28 -43.79 0.84 19.28
CA GLN A 28 -44.52 2.01 18.78
C GLN A 28 -44.46 2.10 17.26
N ARG A 29 -45.49 2.75 16.68
CA ARG A 29 -45.53 3.08 15.26
C ARG A 29 -45.05 4.50 15.01
N LEU A 30 -44.21 4.66 13.99
CA LEU A 30 -43.80 5.94 13.42
C LEU A 30 -44.37 6.05 12.01
N ILE A 31 -45.22 7.04 11.78
CA ILE A 31 -45.78 7.34 10.46
C ILE A 31 -45.10 8.60 9.95
N VAL A 32 -44.51 8.57 8.76
CA VAL A 32 -43.99 9.75 8.05
C VAL A 32 -44.90 10.02 6.86
N ILE A 33 -45.36 11.26 6.73
CA ILE A 33 -46.41 11.68 5.79
C ILE A 33 -45.88 12.85 4.94
N ASP A 34 -46.11 12.79 3.63
CA ASP A 34 -45.93 13.91 2.69
C ASP A 34 -47.27 14.61 2.45
N PRO A 35 -47.67 15.61 3.24
CA PRO A 35 -49.01 16.19 3.19
C PRO A 35 -49.31 16.95 1.91
N LYS A 36 -48.29 17.33 1.13
CA LYS A 36 -48.44 18.12 -0.10
C LYS A 36 -47.93 17.42 -1.35
N GLY A 37 -47.32 16.24 -1.22
CA GLY A 37 -46.73 15.48 -2.32
C GLY A 37 -45.42 16.12 -2.81
N GLY A 38 -44.51 15.33 -3.35
CA GLY A 38 -43.27 15.84 -3.92
C GLY A 38 -42.27 16.39 -2.90
N GLN A 39 -42.24 15.89 -1.66
CA GLN A 39 -41.29 16.28 -0.61
C GLN A 39 -40.60 15.06 0.00
N VAL A 40 -39.27 15.11 0.09
CA VAL A 40 -38.45 14.05 0.70
C VAL A 40 -38.24 14.32 2.17
N SER A 41 -38.17 13.23 2.96
CA SER A 41 -37.75 13.25 4.35
C SER A 41 -36.57 12.33 4.60
N ASP A 42 -35.43 12.88 5.00
CA ASP A 42 -34.28 12.08 5.43
C ASP A 42 -34.55 11.57 6.85
N LEU A 43 -34.51 10.25 7.09
CA LEU A 43 -34.70 9.61 8.40
C LEU A 43 -33.42 8.90 8.85
N VAL A 44 -33.00 9.16 10.09
CA VAL A 44 -31.94 8.40 10.78
C VAL A 44 -32.45 7.88 12.12
N ALA A 45 -31.98 6.71 12.54
CA ALA A 45 -32.34 6.08 13.80
C ALA A 45 -31.10 5.56 14.52
N PHE A 46 -31.07 5.77 15.85
CA PHE A 46 -30.03 5.30 16.75
C PHE A 46 -30.68 4.48 17.87
N ASN A 47 -29.98 3.47 18.38
CA ASN A 47 -30.41 2.79 19.59
C ASN A 47 -30.33 3.79 20.76
N ARG A 48 -31.41 3.91 21.52
CA ARG A 48 -31.52 4.86 22.63
C ARG A 48 -30.54 4.57 23.77
N HIS A 49 -30.16 3.31 23.95
CA HIS A 49 -29.30 2.87 25.04
C HIS A 49 -27.82 2.74 24.62
N ASP A 50 -27.54 2.81 23.32
CA ASP A 50 -26.20 2.77 22.74
C ASP A 50 -26.20 3.56 21.43
N THR A 51 -25.78 4.82 21.48
CA THR A 51 -25.75 5.72 20.31
C THR A 51 -24.69 5.32 19.28
N ASP A 52 -23.86 4.30 19.54
CA ASP A 52 -22.95 3.72 18.55
C ASP A 52 -23.60 2.65 17.69
N GLU A 53 -24.80 2.19 18.07
CA GLU A 53 -25.67 1.38 17.23
C GLU A 53 -26.65 2.26 16.45
N VAL A 54 -26.47 2.32 15.14
CA VAL A 54 -27.15 3.28 14.24
C VAL A 54 -27.65 2.58 12.99
N ILE A 55 -28.72 3.10 12.38
CA ILE A 55 -29.30 2.59 11.14
C ILE A 55 -28.24 2.50 10.02
N SER A 56 -28.26 1.41 9.27
CA SER A 56 -27.25 1.06 8.25
C SER A 56 -27.90 0.72 6.93
N ASN A 57 -27.51 1.44 5.88
CA ASN A 57 -27.92 1.17 4.51
C ASN A 57 -27.35 -0.17 4.01
N GLY A 58 -26.07 -0.45 4.27
CA GLY A 58 -25.40 -1.68 3.85
C GLY A 58 -26.09 -2.92 4.39
N ARG A 59 -26.23 -3.02 5.73
CA ARG A 59 -26.91 -4.16 6.36
C ARG A 59 -28.36 -4.30 5.91
N THR A 60 -29.04 -3.18 5.68
CA THR A 60 -30.41 -3.22 5.17
C THR A 60 -30.48 -3.79 3.76
N PHE A 61 -29.59 -3.37 2.85
CA PHE A 61 -29.55 -3.91 1.50
C PHE A 61 -29.16 -5.39 1.47
N ASP A 62 -28.15 -5.77 2.25
CA ASP A 62 -27.67 -7.16 2.33
C ASP A 62 -28.80 -8.12 2.70
N TYR A 63 -29.61 -7.75 3.69
CA TYR A 63 -30.65 -8.64 4.23
C TYR A 63 -32.00 -8.49 3.54
N ALA A 64 -32.27 -7.36 2.88
CA ALA A 64 -33.47 -7.17 2.07
C ALA A 64 -33.31 -7.68 0.64
N ASP A 65 -32.06 -7.88 0.16
CA ASP A 65 -31.72 -8.24 -1.23
C ASP A 65 -32.35 -7.27 -2.26
N THR A 66 -32.50 -6.00 -1.88
CA THR A 66 -33.07 -4.97 -2.74
C THR A 66 -32.69 -3.57 -2.25
N ILE A 67 -32.49 -2.65 -3.19
CA ILE A 67 -32.35 -1.22 -2.91
C ILE A 67 -33.70 -0.48 -2.89
N TYR A 68 -34.78 -1.14 -3.32
CA TYR A 68 -36.13 -0.60 -3.32
C TYR A 68 -36.93 -1.18 -2.16
N LEU A 69 -36.87 -0.47 -1.03
CA LEU A 69 -37.47 -0.86 0.24
C LEU A 69 -38.92 -0.38 0.32
N THR A 70 -39.81 -1.26 0.76
CA THR A 70 -41.26 -1.03 0.90
C THR A 70 -41.83 -1.97 1.98
N THR A 71 -43.15 -2.11 2.09
CA THR A 71 -43.85 -2.95 3.07
C THR A 71 -43.20 -4.32 3.26
N ASN A 72 -43.09 -4.74 4.53
CA ASN A 72 -42.45 -5.95 5.06
C ASN A 72 -40.92 -5.94 5.14
N HIS A 73 -40.23 -4.95 4.54
CA HIS A 73 -38.78 -4.87 4.66
C HIS A 73 -38.35 -4.39 6.06
N PRO A 74 -37.39 -5.08 6.71
CA PRO A 74 -36.72 -4.59 7.91
C PRO A 74 -35.61 -3.59 7.55
N LEU A 75 -35.42 -2.58 8.39
CA LEU A 75 -34.28 -1.66 8.37
C LEU A 75 -33.35 -1.99 9.53
N TYR A 76 -32.07 -2.25 9.23
CA TYR A 76 -31.10 -2.80 10.17
C TYR A 76 -30.14 -1.75 10.71
N SER A 77 -29.61 -2.00 11.90
CA SER A 77 -28.47 -1.27 12.46
C SER A 77 -27.14 -1.72 11.86
N ASN A 78 -26.08 -0.95 12.09
CA ASN A 78 -24.68 -1.31 11.81
C ASN A 78 -24.19 -2.56 12.57
N ARG A 79 -24.98 -3.07 13.53
CA ARG A 79 -24.74 -4.33 14.26
C ARG A 79 -25.72 -5.43 13.88
N SER A 80 -26.42 -5.28 12.75
CA SER A 80 -27.35 -6.27 12.20
C SER A 80 -28.58 -6.58 13.05
N ASN A 81 -28.96 -5.68 13.97
CA ASN A 81 -30.25 -5.77 14.66
C ASN A 81 -31.32 -5.01 13.87
N VAL A 82 -32.55 -5.54 13.81
CA VAL A 82 -33.66 -4.80 13.19
C VAL A 82 -34.02 -3.61 14.09
N MET A 83 -34.00 -2.39 13.53
CA MET A 83 -34.38 -1.17 14.23
C MET A 83 -35.84 -0.82 13.94
N LEU A 84 -36.19 -0.80 12.65
CA LEU A 84 -37.52 -0.44 12.14
C LEU A 84 -37.99 -1.50 11.15
N ARG A 85 -39.30 -1.71 11.07
CA ARG A 85 -39.90 -2.54 10.02
C ARG A 85 -40.98 -1.76 9.31
N ILE A 86 -40.94 -1.72 7.98
CA ILE A 86 -41.97 -1.05 7.17
C ILE A 86 -43.23 -1.92 7.21
N VAL A 87 -44.32 -1.38 7.77
CA VAL A 87 -45.59 -2.10 7.96
C VAL A 87 -46.69 -1.62 7.03
N ASP A 88 -46.57 -0.41 6.49
CA ASP A 88 -47.45 0.13 5.46
C ASP A 88 -46.66 1.16 4.63
N ASP A 89 -46.91 1.21 3.34
CA ASP A 89 -46.24 2.13 2.41
C ASP A 89 -47.14 2.40 1.21
N THR A 90 -47.53 3.66 1.03
CA THR A 90 -48.42 4.10 -0.05
C THR A 90 -47.66 4.68 -1.25
N CYS A 91 -46.38 5.01 -1.10
CA CYS A 91 -45.55 5.58 -2.15
C CYS A 91 -44.81 4.49 -2.94
N GLY A 92 -44.31 3.45 -2.25
CA GLY A 92 -43.58 2.34 -2.85
C GLY A 92 -42.18 2.71 -3.36
N ARG A 93 -41.72 3.94 -3.08
CA ARG A 93 -40.46 4.48 -3.62
C ARG A 93 -39.75 5.32 -2.57
N HIS A 94 -38.67 4.74 -2.07
CA HIS A 94 -37.77 5.28 -1.05
C HIS A 94 -36.36 4.82 -1.43
N ASP A 95 -35.32 5.44 -0.87
CA ASP A 95 -33.96 4.95 -1.07
C ASP A 95 -33.06 5.13 0.15
N PHE A 96 -31.95 4.41 0.12
CA PHE A 96 -30.85 4.50 1.08
C PHE A 96 -29.52 4.81 0.37
N LEU A 97 -29.61 5.44 -0.81
CA LEU A 97 -28.51 5.57 -1.77
C LEU A 97 -27.77 6.90 -1.63
N LEU A 98 -28.46 7.94 -1.17
CA LEU A 98 -27.91 9.30 -1.08
C LEU A 98 -27.80 9.75 0.36
N THR A 99 -26.69 10.41 0.67
CA THR A 99 -26.43 10.98 1.99
C THR A 99 -27.25 12.26 2.21
N PRO A 100 -27.51 12.64 3.47
CA PRO A 100 -28.18 13.90 3.78
C PRO A 100 -27.46 15.08 3.13
N CYS A 101 -28.18 15.93 2.40
CA CYS A 101 -27.56 17.05 1.71
C CYS A 101 -26.84 17.99 2.69
N SER A 102 -25.59 18.35 2.41
CA SER A 102 -24.73 19.17 3.26
C SER A 102 -24.28 20.46 2.55
N LYS A 103 -23.60 21.36 3.27
CA LYS A 103 -22.95 22.54 2.65
C LYS A 103 -22.05 22.13 1.48
N ASP A 104 -21.36 21.01 1.63
CA ASP A 104 -20.46 20.48 0.60
C ASP A 104 -21.23 19.91 -0.59
N THR A 105 -22.37 19.23 -0.36
CA THR A 105 -23.27 18.82 -1.44
C THR A 105 -23.68 20.02 -2.30
N PHE A 106 -24.10 21.13 -1.69
CA PHE A 106 -24.52 22.34 -2.41
C PHE A 106 -23.34 23.01 -3.14
N ARG A 107 -22.16 23.06 -2.52
CA ARG A 107 -20.95 23.60 -3.17
C ARG A 107 -20.50 22.76 -4.36
N ILE A 108 -20.42 21.44 -4.21
CA ILE A 108 -19.82 20.53 -5.19
C ILE A 108 -20.80 20.20 -6.33
N ILE A 109 -22.05 19.89 -6.00
CA ILE A 109 -23.04 19.39 -6.98
C ILE A 109 -23.92 20.51 -7.54
N TYR A 110 -24.25 21.51 -6.73
CA TYR A 110 -25.13 22.61 -7.15
C TYR A 110 -24.35 23.86 -7.58
N GLY A 111 -23.07 23.98 -7.18
CA GLY A 111 -22.22 25.12 -7.50
C GLY A 111 -22.50 26.37 -6.66
N ASP A 112 -23.17 26.22 -5.51
CA ASP A 112 -23.54 27.33 -4.64
C ASP A 112 -22.29 27.95 -4.00
N LYS A 113 -22.17 29.29 -4.09
CA LYS A 113 -21.04 30.03 -3.50
C LYS A 113 -21.17 30.23 -1.99
N GLU A 114 -22.41 30.35 -1.50
CA GLU A 114 -22.74 30.50 -0.08
C GLU A 114 -23.76 29.42 0.32
N PRO A 115 -23.31 28.16 0.46
CA PRO A 115 -24.21 27.04 0.67
C PRO A 115 -24.82 27.05 2.08
N HIS A 116 -26.11 26.77 2.14
CA HIS A 116 -26.81 26.54 3.41
C HIS A 116 -26.48 25.16 3.99
N HIS A 117 -26.77 24.95 5.28
CA HIS A 117 -26.33 23.76 6.02
C HIS A 117 -27.00 22.45 5.60
N GLY A 118 -28.18 22.52 5.00
CA GLY A 118 -28.85 21.35 4.41
C GLY A 118 -29.40 20.38 5.45
N CYS A 119 -29.80 19.18 5.01
CA CYS A 119 -30.32 18.14 5.89
C CYS A 119 -29.27 17.65 6.88
N PHE A 120 -28.00 17.52 6.48
CA PHE A 120 -26.93 17.12 7.39
C PHE A 120 -26.83 18.10 8.58
N GLY A 121 -26.87 19.40 8.31
CA GLY A 121 -26.88 20.40 9.38
C GLY A 121 -28.17 20.41 10.21
N ASN A 122 -29.33 20.14 9.60
CA ASN A 122 -30.60 20.02 10.31
C ASN A 122 -30.59 18.81 11.26
N LEU A 123 -30.09 17.66 10.80
CA LEU A 123 -29.90 16.46 11.61
C LEU A 123 -28.89 16.71 12.73
N THR A 124 -27.78 17.40 12.45
CA THR A 124 -26.78 17.78 13.45
C THR A 124 -27.40 18.59 14.59
N LEU A 125 -28.20 19.62 14.25
CA LEU A 125 -28.87 20.46 15.24
C LEU A 125 -29.95 19.69 16.02
N ALA A 126 -30.69 18.80 15.35
CA ALA A 126 -31.72 18.00 15.98
C ALA A 126 -31.13 16.96 16.94
N LEU A 127 -30.02 16.33 16.59
CA LEU A 127 -29.40 15.23 17.35
C LEU A 127 -28.44 15.70 18.45
N SER A 128 -28.00 16.96 18.44
CA SER A 128 -27.05 17.49 19.43
C SER A 128 -27.56 17.41 20.87
N LYS A 129 -28.89 17.40 21.10
CA LYS A 129 -29.49 17.25 22.44
C LYS A 129 -29.35 15.82 23.03
N TYR A 130 -28.82 14.88 22.24
CA TYR A 130 -28.53 13.51 22.64
C TYR A 130 -27.02 13.20 22.60
N ASP A 131 -26.17 14.23 22.56
CA ASP A 131 -24.70 14.11 22.48
C ASP A 131 -24.20 13.33 21.26
N ILE A 132 -24.99 13.27 20.18
CA ILE A 132 -24.60 12.67 18.91
C ILE A 132 -23.86 13.71 18.07
N ALA A 133 -22.56 13.48 17.84
CA ALA A 133 -21.70 14.36 17.06
C ALA A 133 -22.02 14.33 15.55
N PRO A 134 -21.70 15.39 14.78
CA PRO A 134 -21.97 15.45 13.34
C PRO A 134 -21.42 14.25 12.55
N ASP A 135 -20.20 13.82 12.85
CA ASP A 135 -19.52 12.71 12.16
C ASP A 135 -20.16 11.32 12.44
N ARG A 136 -21.09 11.24 13.39
CA ARG A 136 -21.86 10.02 13.70
C ARG A 136 -23.16 9.91 12.90
N ILE A 137 -23.54 10.94 12.13
CA ILE A 137 -24.76 10.92 11.32
C ILE A 137 -24.52 10.04 10.07
N PRO A 138 -25.23 8.91 9.92
CA PRO A 138 -25.01 7.97 8.83
C PRO A 138 -25.64 8.47 7.52
N CYS A 139 -25.59 7.62 6.48
CA CYS A 139 -26.54 7.72 5.36
C CYS A 139 -27.98 7.64 5.92
N ALA A 140 -28.89 8.44 5.39
CA ALA A 140 -30.28 8.44 5.84
C ALA A 140 -31.14 7.52 4.98
N PHE A 141 -32.20 6.98 5.58
CA PHE A 141 -33.31 6.41 4.83
C PHE A 141 -34.16 7.55 4.29
N ASN A 142 -34.14 7.77 2.98
CA ASN A 142 -34.78 8.90 2.33
C ASN A 142 -36.23 8.53 1.98
N CYS A 143 -37.18 8.92 2.84
CA CYS A 143 -38.59 8.70 2.58
C CYS A 143 -39.05 9.49 1.36
N PHE A 144 -39.77 8.84 0.44
CA PHE A 144 -40.34 9.37 -0.80
C PHE A 144 -39.31 9.72 -1.88
N MET A 145 -38.02 9.50 -1.65
CA MET A 145 -36.98 9.87 -2.58
C MET A 145 -36.96 8.95 -3.80
N ASN A 146 -36.76 9.54 -4.98
CA ASN A 146 -36.82 8.84 -6.26
C ASN A 146 -35.45 8.89 -6.96
N VAL A 147 -34.69 7.82 -6.78
CA VAL A 147 -33.37 7.64 -7.39
C VAL A 147 -33.37 6.40 -8.28
N PRO A 148 -33.74 6.50 -9.57
CA PRO A 148 -33.61 5.40 -10.51
C PRO A 148 -32.14 5.02 -10.72
N VAL A 149 -31.83 3.74 -10.61
CA VAL A 149 -30.52 3.17 -10.92
C VAL A 149 -30.63 2.33 -12.20
N ASP A 150 -29.79 2.61 -13.18
CA ASP A 150 -29.65 1.78 -14.37
C ASP A 150 -28.92 0.49 -14.02
N GLY A 151 -29.63 -0.64 -14.08
CA GLY A 151 -29.09 -1.94 -13.67
C GLY A 151 -27.96 -2.50 -14.55
N LYS A 152 -27.65 -1.87 -15.69
CA LYS A 152 -26.53 -2.29 -16.55
C LYS A 152 -25.27 -1.47 -16.32
N THR A 153 -25.42 -0.18 -16.08
CA THR A 153 -24.33 0.79 -15.99
C THR A 153 -24.02 1.21 -14.56
N GLY A 154 -24.92 0.93 -13.61
CA GLY A 154 -24.84 1.41 -12.24
C GLY A 154 -25.07 2.92 -12.10
N LYS A 155 -25.37 3.63 -13.20
CA LYS A 155 -25.61 5.08 -13.17
C LYS A 155 -26.97 5.35 -12.54
N PHE A 156 -27.02 6.29 -11.59
CA PHE A 156 -28.27 6.77 -11.01
C PHE A 156 -28.62 8.20 -11.43
N THR A 157 -29.91 8.54 -11.38
CA THR A 157 -30.40 9.92 -11.53
C THR A 157 -31.25 10.30 -10.32
N VAL A 158 -31.27 11.59 -9.98
CA VAL A 158 -32.17 12.12 -8.95
C VAL A 158 -33.35 12.74 -9.69
N GLU A 159 -34.48 12.05 -9.64
CA GLU A 159 -35.73 12.47 -10.28
C GLU A 159 -36.68 13.07 -9.24
N PRO A 160 -37.69 13.86 -9.65
CA PRO A 160 -38.73 14.32 -8.74
C PRO A 160 -39.40 13.15 -7.99
N PRO A 161 -39.74 13.33 -6.70
CA PRO A 161 -40.49 12.32 -5.94
C PRO A 161 -41.82 12.00 -6.62
N ILE A 162 -42.22 10.74 -6.56
CA ILE A 162 -43.51 10.29 -7.11
C ILE A 162 -44.65 10.38 -6.09
N SER A 163 -44.34 10.78 -4.84
CA SER A 163 -45.31 10.93 -3.76
C SER A 163 -46.39 11.95 -4.11
N LYS A 164 -47.63 11.58 -3.77
CA LYS A 164 -48.82 12.42 -3.84
C LYS A 164 -49.14 12.99 -2.47
N ALA A 165 -49.96 14.04 -2.46
CA ALA A 165 -50.42 14.64 -1.21
C ALA A 165 -51.16 13.61 -0.35
N GLY A 166 -50.67 13.41 0.86
CA GLY A 166 -51.20 12.44 1.82
C GLY A 166 -50.53 11.07 1.77
N ASP A 167 -49.59 10.82 0.86
CA ASP A 167 -48.82 9.58 0.87
C ASP A 167 -48.00 9.49 2.17
N HIS A 168 -47.95 8.29 2.73
CA HIS A 168 -47.26 7.96 3.96
C HIS A 168 -46.48 6.65 3.87
N ILE A 169 -45.51 6.53 4.78
CA ILE A 169 -44.80 5.29 5.11
C ILE A 169 -44.84 5.10 6.63
N ASP A 170 -45.18 3.88 7.07
CA ASP A 170 -45.38 3.52 8.47
C ASP A 170 -44.35 2.47 8.90
N PHE A 171 -43.76 2.68 10.07
CA PHE A 171 -42.74 1.83 10.65
C PHE A 171 -43.15 1.36 12.04
N VAL A 172 -42.87 0.09 12.37
CA VAL A 172 -42.85 -0.37 13.77
C VAL A 172 -41.42 -0.41 14.27
N ALA A 173 -41.17 0.15 15.45
CA ALA A 173 -39.86 0.07 16.12
C ALA A 173 -39.66 -1.28 16.80
N GLU A 174 -38.56 -1.96 16.48
CA GLU A 174 -38.20 -3.29 17.02
C GLU A 174 -37.30 -3.19 18.27
N MET A 175 -36.87 -1.97 18.60
CA MET A 175 -36.12 -1.58 19.80
C MET A 175 -36.43 -0.13 20.20
N ASP A 176 -35.89 0.34 21.33
CA ASP A 176 -36.02 1.74 21.74
C ASP A 176 -35.06 2.62 20.93
N LEU A 177 -35.61 3.62 20.24
CA LEU A 177 -34.88 4.43 19.26
C LEU A 177 -34.88 5.92 19.61
N ILE A 178 -33.79 6.56 19.24
CA ILE A 178 -33.72 8.00 18.95
C ILE A 178 -33.87 8.15 17.44
N VAL A 179 -34.93 8.79 16.99
CA VAL A 179 -35.18 9.04 15.56
C VAL A 179 -35.03 10.52 15.27
N ALA A 180 -34.36 10.86 14.18
CA ALA A 180 -34.35 12.21 13.64
C ALA A 180 -34.81 12.21 12.18
N ILE A 181 -35.62 13.20 11.82
CA ILE A 181 -36.14 13.37 10.47
C ILE A 181 -35.97 14.82 10.00
N THR A 182 -35.96 15.04 8.69
CA THR A 182 -35.89 16.38 8.10
C THR A 182 -36.94 16.60 7.02
N ALA A 183 -37.34 17.86 6.79
CA ALA A 183 -37.95 18.25 5.53
C ALA A 183 -36.82 18.65 4.58
N CYS A 184 -36.53 17.81 3.58
CA CYS A 184 -35.34 17.90 2.76
C CYS A 184 -35.07 19.31 2.19
N SER A 185 -33.80 19.73 2.21
CA SER A 185 -33.37 21.07 1.77
C SER A 185 -32.82 21.12 0.34
N ALA A 186 -32.81 20.00 -0.38
CA ALA A 186 -32.25 19.92 -1.73
C ALA A 186 -33.31 20.15 -2.81
N GLY A 187 -33.14 21.17 -3.65
CA GLY A 187 -34.14 21.53 -4.67
C GLY A 187 -34.42 20.41 -5.68
N LYS A 188 -33.38 19.72 -6.19
CA LYS A 188 -33.57 18.62 -7.16
C LYS A 188 -34.34 17.45 -6.56
N SER A 189 -34.04 17.10 -5.31
CA SER A 189 -34.71 16.00 -4.59
C SER A 189 -36.19 16.25 -4.30
N ASN A 190 -36.65 17.51 -4.33
CA ASN A 190 -38.04 17.89 -4.01
C ASN A 190 -38.81 18.42 -5.23
N GLY A 191 -38.36 18.09 -6.45
CA GLY A 191 -38.99 18.57 -7.68
C GLY A 191 -39.00 20.11 -7.82
N GLY A 192 -38.04 20.80 -7.21
CA GLY A 192 -37.86 22.25 -7.32
C GLY A 192 -38.63 23.10 -6.30
N SER A 193 -39.38 22.51 -5.36
CA SER A 193 -40.16 23.25 -4.37
C SER A 193 -40.02 22.66 -2.97
N PHE A 194 -39.92 23.49 -1.93
CA PHE A 194 -39.80 23.03 -0.55
C PHE A 194 -41.16 23.06 0.16
N LYS A 195 -41.56 21.94 0.74
CA LYS A 195 -42.85 21.71 1.40
C LYS A 195 -42.63 21.08 2.80
N PRO A 196 -43.64 21.12 3.68
CA PRO A 196 -43.54 20.50 4.99
C PRO A 196 -43.57 18.97 4.91
N ILE A 197 -43.03 18.31 5.93
CA ILE A 197 -43.19 16.87 6.21
C ILE A 197 -43.99 16.73 7.49
N GLN A 198 -44.85 15.73 7.59
CA GLN A 198 -45.58 15.41 8.83
C GLN A 198 -45.12 14.08 9.40
N TYR A 199 -45.18 13.92 10.72
CA TYR A 199 -44.97 12.63 11.36
C TYR A 199 -45.91 12.41 12.54
N ASN A 200 -46.14 11.15 12.91
CA ASN A 200 -46.91 10.78 14.09
C ASN A 200 -46.26 9.57 14.79
N VAL A 201 -46.21 9.60 16.13
CA VAL A 201 -45.73 8.47 16.95
C VAL A 201 -46.90 7.95 17.79
N CYS A 202 -47.39 6.76 17.48
CA CYS A 202 -48.59 6.18 18.09
C CYS A 202 -48.27 4.93 18.93
N ALA A 203 -48.99 4.73 20.02
CA ALA A 203 -48.98 3.49 20.80
C ALA A 203 -49.84 2.42 20.10
N GLU A 204 -49.36 1.18 20.00
CA GLU A 204 -50.04 0.13 19.26
C GLU A 204 -51.38 -0.29 19.92
N GLN A 205 -52.50 -0.19 19.18
CA GLN A 205 -53.72 -0.96 19.41
C GLN A 205 -54.20 -1.57 18.09
N ARG A 206 -53.65 -2.73 17.71
CA ARG A 206 -54.35 -3.90 17.13
C ARG A 206 -53.34 -4.98 16.73
N PRO A 207 -53.65 -6.27 16.93
CA PRO A 207 -52.72 -7.36 16.67
C PRO A 207 -52.48 -7.50 15.16
N LEU A 208 -51.20 -7.56 14.77
CA LEU A 208 -50.80 -8.11 13.48
C LEU A 208 -51.32 -9.54 13.40
N ILE A 209 -52.27 -9.78 12.48
CA ILE A 209 -52.61 -11.12 12.04
C ILE A 209 -51.34 -11.71 11.45
N ALA A 210 -50.75 -12.69 12.14
CA ALA A 210 -49.66 -13.48 11.61
C ALA A 210 -50.13 -14.10 10.28
N ALA A 211 -49.61 -13.61 9.16
CA ALA A 211 -49.75 -14.27 7.88
C ALA A 211 -49.05 -15.66 8.01
N PRO A 212 -49.66 -16.76 7.55
CA PRO A 212 -49.10 -18.09 7.79
C PRO A 212 -47.79 -18.23 7.04
N PHE A 213 -46.77 -18.74 7.73
CA PHE A 213 -45.65 -19.43 7.07
C PHE A 213 -46.22 -20.43 6.07
N SER A 214 -46.00 -20.21 4.78
CA SER A 214 -46.34 -21.20 3.77
C SER A 214 -45.51 -22.45 4.04
N ARG A 215 -46.22 -23.55 4.33
CA ARG A 215 -45.71 -24.92 4.42
C ARG A 215 -45.00 -25.29 3.11
N THR A 216 -43.69 -25.04 3.03
CA THR A 216 -42.84 -25.61 1.97
C THR A 216 -41.40 -25.86 2.43
N GLN A 217 -41.20 -26.16 3.73
CA GLN A 217 -39.88 -26.55 4.25
C GLN A 217 -39.91 -27.76 5.22
N ARG A 218 -40.98 -28.57 5.22
CA ARG A 218 -41.05 -29.80 6.04
C ARG A 218 -41.37 -31.09 5.28
N GLU A 219 -41.30 -31.09 3.95
CA GLU A 219 -41.54 -32.28 3.11
C GLU A 219 -40.32 -32.71 2.26
N ILE A 220 -39.09 -32.49 2.73
CA ILE A 220 -37.89 -33.14 2.13
C ILE A 220 -37.51 -34.42 2.90
N ALA A 221 -38.34 -34.85 3.85
CA ALA A 221 -38.15 -36.11 4.56
C ALA A 221 -39.38 -37.01 4.38
N ARG A 222 -39.47 -37.72 3.24
CA ARG A 222 -39.95 -39.14 3.10
C ARG A 222 -40.54 -39.48 1.70
N LEU A 223 -39.95 -40.53 1.09
CA LEU A 223 -40.49 -41.50 0.08
C LEU A 223 -40.36 -41.13 -1.43
N PRO A 224 -40.40 -42.12 -2.36
CA PRO A 224 -39.40 -43.15 -2.64
C PRO A 224 -39.01 -43.23 -4.14
N SER A 225 -38.03 -44.08 -4.45
CA SER A 225 -37.49 -44.37 -5.79
C SER A 225 -38.53 -44.74 -6.86
N SER A 226 -38.58 -44.01 -7.97
CA SER A 226 -38.90 -44.62 -9.28
C SER A 226 -38.32 -43.80 -10.44
N THR A 227 -37.66 -44.54 -11.31
CA THR A 227 -36.89 -44.14 -12.47
C THR A 227 -37.81 -43.68 -13.61
N GLN A 228 -37.57 -42.52 -14.21
CA GLN A 228 -37.92 -42.30 -15.62
C GLN A 228 -36.98 -41.30 -16.29
N ILE A 229 -36.56 -41.72 -17.48
CA ILE A 229 -35.39 -41.33 -18.24
C ILE A 229 -35.63 -39.99 -18.97
N TYR A 230 -34.71 -39.04 -18.78
CA TYR A 230 -34.45 -37.95 -19.74
C TYR A 230 -33.09 -38.20 -20.40
N PRO A 231 -32.93 -37.92 -21.70
CA PRO A 231 -31.72 -38.24 -22.44
C PRO A 231 -30.56 -37.34 -22.03
N GLU A 232 -29.39 -37.97 -21.92
CA GLU A 232 -28.14 -37.38 -21.47
C GLU A 232 -27.74 -36.12 -22.26
N GLY A 233 -27.71 -35.00 -21.55
CA GLY A 233 -26.77 -33.90 -21.78
C GLY A 233 -26.03 -33.68 -20.46
N LYS A 234 -24.79 -34.16 -20.36
CA LYS A 234 -23.94 -34.02 -19.16
C LYS A 234 -23.79 -32.55 -18.76
N MET A 235 -24.42 -32.14 -17.66
CA MET A 235 -23.95 -31.02 -16.82
C MET A 235 -23.52 -31.61 -15.49
N ALA A 236 -22.29 -31.28 -15.10
CA ALA A 236 -21.63 -31.76 -13.90
C ALA A 236 -22.36 -31.30 -12.63
N ASP A 237 -22.36 -32.18 -11.64
CA ASP A 237 -22.72 -31.95 -10.24
C ASP A 237 -21.96 -30.70 -9.74
N LYS A 238 -22.68 -29.63 -9.36
CA LYS A 238 -22.08 -28.41 -8.79
C LYS A 238 -22.14 -28.54 -7.26
N GLY A 239 -20.99 -28.66 -6.60
CA GLY A 239 -20.89 -28.78 -5.15
C GLY A 239 -21.35 -27.52 -4.40
N SER A 240 -21.82 -27.67 -3.16
CA SER A 240 -22.20 -26.52 -2.33
C SER A 240 -20.94 -25.81 -1.78
N LEU A 241 -21.01 -24.50 -1.53
CA LEU A 241 -19.93 -23.71 -0.91
C LEU A 241 -19.49 -24.28 0.45
N GLU A 242 -20.43 -24.85 1.21
CA GLU A 242 -20.19 -25.48 2.50
C GLU A 242 -19.35 -26.77 2.38
N ASP A 243 -19.36 -27.44 1.22
CA ASP A 243 -18.56 -28.64 0.97
C ASP A 243 -17.16 -28.33 0.39
N ALA A 244 -17.00 -27.19 -0.30
CA ALA A 244 -15.76 -26.84 -1.02
C ALA A 244 -14.74 -26.02 -0.19
N VAL A 245 -15.20 -25.36 0.87
CA VAL A 245 -14.39 -24.52 1.77
C VAL A 245 -13.59 -25.33 2.81
N PRO A 246 -14.14 -26.39 3.46
CA PRO A 246 -13.44 -27.13 4.49
C PRO A 246 -12.12 -27.76 4.01
N GLY A 247 -11.03 -27.57 4.77
CA GLY A 247 -9.72 -28.15 4.48
C GLY A 247 -8.83 -27.33 3.54
N LYS A 248 -9.30 -26.18 3.03
CA LYS A 248 -8.50 -25.25 2.21
C LYS A 248 -7.82 -24.14 3.03
N GLY A 249 -8.02 -24.10 4.36
CA GLY A 249 -7.42 -23.10 5.26
C GLY A 249 -8.02 -21.70 5.08
N VAL A 250 -9.28 -21.63 4.68
CA VAL A 250 -10.02 -20.39 4.47
C VAL A 250 -11.42 -20.55 5.04
N HIS A 251 -12.01 -19.45 5.50
CA HIS A 251 -13.41 -19.38 5.91
C HIS A 251 -14.14 -18.32 5.09
N VAL A 252 -15.46 -18.45 5.03
CA VAL A 252 -16.32 -17.44 4.43
C VAL A 252 -16.76 -16.49 5.53
N ASP A 253 -16.39 -15.22 5.42
CA ASP A 253 -16.88 -14.15 6.29
C ASP A 253 -18.36 -13.86 5.96
N SER A 254 -19.02 -13.18 6.89
CA SER A 254 -20.38 -12.66 6.83
C SER A 254 -20.77 -11.92 5.54
N ASP A 255 -19.80 -11.43 4.75
CA ASP A 255 -20.00 -10.76 3.47
C ASP A 255 -19.76 -11.68 2.24
N ASN A 256 -19.83 -13.01 2.40
CA ASN A 256 -19.50 -14.00 1.35
C ASN A 256 -18.08 -13.86 0.76
N ARG A 257 -17.18 -13.25 1.53
CA ARG A 257 -15.77 -13.10 1.18
C ARG A 257 -15.00 -14.27 1.75
N ILE A 258 -14.12 -14.84 0.92
CA ILE A 258 -13.19 -15.86 1.40
C ILE A 258 -12.02 -15.13 2.08
N CYS A 259 -11.81 -15.47 3.35
CA CYS A 259 -10.75 -14.94 4.20
C CYS A 259 -9.86 -16.08 4.68
N TRP A 260 -8.59 -15.75 4.97
CA TRP A 260 -7.64 -16.72 5.53
C TRP A 260 -8.02 -17.15 6.94
N ASP A 261 -7.91 -18.44 7.24
CA ASP A 261 -7.90 -18.92 8.62
C ASP A 261 -6.58 -18.54 9.30
N GLU A 262 -6.61 -18.28 10.61
CA GLU A 262 -5.40 -17.91 11.38
C GLU A 262 -4.29 -18.95 11.26
N ASP A 263 -4.64 -20.24 11.24
CA ASP A 263 -3.71 -21.37 11.19
C ASP A 263 -3.47 -21.93 9.77
N ALA A 264 -3.90 -21.21 8.73
CA ALA A 264 -3.79 -21.68 7.35
C ALA A 264 -2.32 -21.94 6.95
N ASP A 265 -1.99 -23.18 6.64
CA ASP A 265 -0.63 -23.62 6.27
C ASP A 265 -0.14 -23.02 4.95
N GLN A 266 -1.08 -22.68 4.06
CA GLN A 266 -0.82 -22.02 2.78
C GLN A 266 -0.46 -20.54 2.96
N HIS A 267 -0.91 -19.90 4.04
CA HIS A 267 -0.64 -18.48 4.28
C HIS A 267 0.87 -18.23 4.48
N PRO A 268 1.49 -17.26 3.78
CA PRO A 268 2.94 -17.02 3.82
C PRO A 268 3.51 -16.76 5.23
N ARG A 269 2.72 -16.16 6.13
CA ARG A 269 3.12 -15.96 7.54
C ARG A 269 3.15 -17.26 8.36
N ASN A 270 2.50 -18.33 7.91
CA ASN A 270 2.44 -19.61 8.62
C ASN A 270 3.36 -20.69 8.03
N TRP A 271 4.09 -20.36 6.96
CA TRP A 271 5.05 -21.28 6.36
C TRP A 271 6.10 -21.78 7.35
N ASN A 272 6.53 -23.03 7.15
CA ASN A 272 7.63 -23.59 7.91
C ASN A 272 8.93 -22.77 7.73
N PHE A 273 9.80 -22.85 8.74
CA PHE A 273 11.05 -22.09 8.79
C PHE A 273 11.94 -22.32 7.56
N GLY A 274 11.97 -23.55 7.02
CA GLY A 274 12.77 -23.89 5.85
C GLY A 274 12.34 -23.15 4.58
N THR A 275 11.03 -23.10 4.31
CA THR A 275 10.46 -22.41 3.14
C THR A 275 10.68 -20.91 3.23
N LYS A 276 10.46 -20.33 4.43
CA LYS A 276 10.69 -18.91 4.67
C LYS A 276 12.15 -18.54 4.45
N THR A 277 13.05 -19.29 5.09
CA THR A 277 14.50 -19.04 5.03
C THR A 277 15.02 -19.24 3.61
N TYR A 278 14.57 -20.26 2.88
CA TYR A 278 14.96 -20.48 1.49
C TYR A 278 14.57 -19.30 0.59
N THR A 279 13.31 -18.86 0.67
CA THR A 279 12.79 -17.76 -0.14
C THR A 279 13.51 -16.45 0.20
N ALA A 280 13.65 -16.13 1.49
CA ALA A 280 14.36 -14.93 1.93
C ALA A 280 15.84 -14.95 1.54
N ALA A 281 16.53 -16.09 1.71
CA ALA A 281 17.94 -16.23 1.33
C ALA A 281 18.13 -16.04 -0.18
N LEU A 282 17.22 -16.53 -1.02
CA LEU A 282 17.31 -16.37 -2.46
C LEU A 282 17.09 -14.91 -2.89
N ILE A 283 16.13 -14.21 -2.28
CA ILE A 283 15.91 -12.77 -2.51
C ILE A 283 17.15 -11.97 -2.13
N CYS A 284 17.73 -12.24 -0.96
CA CYS A 284 18.97 -11.60 -0.50
C CYS A 284 20.16 -11.90 -1.42
N TRP A 285 20.28 -13.15 -1.91
CA TRP A 285 21.30 -13.55 -2.87
C TRP A 285 21.17 -12.81 -4.20
N LEU A 286 19.95 -12.70 -4.73
CA LEU A 286 19.66 -11.97 -5.96
C LEU A 286 20.05 -10.50 -5.83
N GLU A 287 19.65 -9.84 -4.74
CA GLU A 287 20.01 -8.44 -4.48
C GLU A 287 21.53 -8.26 -4.43
N MET A 288 22.23 -9.07 -3.63
CA MET A 288 23.69 -8.99 -3.51
C MET A 288 24.39 -9.20 -4.85
N TYR A 289 24.05 -10.29 -5.57
CA TYR A 289 24.77 -10.68 -6.77
C TYR A 289 24.49 -9.72 -7.93
N MET A 290 23.23 -9.32 -8.13
CA MET A 290 22.89 -8.34 -9.17
C MET A 290 23.53 -6.98 -8.90
N THR A 291 23.56 -6.54 -7.63
CA THR A 291 24.24 -5.29 -7.23
C THR A 291 25.75 -5.38 -7.42
N ALA A 292 26.38 -6.53 -7.14
CA ALA A 292 27.80 -6.75 -7.43
C ALA A 292 28.13 -6.65 -8.93
N ILE A 293 27.27 -7.20 -9.79
CA ILE A 293 27.43 -7.07 -11.25
C ILE A 293 27.10 -5.63 -11.73
N SER A 294 26.32 -4.86 -10.97
CA SER A 294 26.13 -3.43 -11.23
C SER A 294 27.45 -2.66 -11.09
N SER A 295 28.07 -2.71 -9.90
CA SER A 295 29.31 -1.97 -9.60
C SER A 295 30.54 -2.52 -10.32
N SER A 296 30.51 -3.79 -10.76
CA SER A 296 31.51 -4.37 -11.65
C SER A 296 31.63 -3.66 -13.01
N GLY A 297 30.62 -2.87 -13.40
CA GLY A 297 30.59 -2.14 -14.67
C GLY A 297 31.76 -1.16 -14.84
N THR A 298 32.19 -0.48 -13.78
CA THR A 298 33.26 0.53 -13.88
C THR A 298 34.60 -0.10 -14.26
N ALA A 299 34.99 -1.18 -13.57
CA ALA A 299 36.26 -1.87 -13.84
C ALA A 299 36.28 -2.56 -15.22
N THR A 300 35.16 -3.11 -15.65
CA THR A 300 35.03 -3.75 -16.98
C THR A 300 35.04 -2.73 -18.12
N ALA A 301 34.45 -1.55 -17.91
CA ALA A 301 34.41 -0.48 -18.90
C ALA A 301 35.79 0.00 -19.32
N ASP A 302 36.72 0.17 -18.37
CA ASP A 302 38.08 0.65 -18.68
C ASP A 302 38.87 -0.33 -19.54
N SER A 303 38.62 -1.63 -19.42
CA SER A 303 39.24 -2.65 -20.27
C SER A 303 38.52 -2.78 -21.62
N ALA A 304 37.19 -2.69 -21.63
CA ALA A 304 36.38 -2.81 -22.84
C ALA A 304 36.50 -1.59 -23.77
N ARG A 305 36.82 -0.40 -23.25
CA ARG A 305 36.89 0.83 -24.06
C ARG A 305 37.95 0.76 -25.16
N GLU A 306 39.08 0.10 -24.89
CA GLU A 306 40.19 -0.01 -25.83
C GLU A 306 39.82 -0.93 -26.99
N GLU A 307 39.10 -2.01 -26.70
CA GLU A 307 38.61 -2.95 -27.70
C GLU A 307 37.52 -2.34 -28.59
N TYR A 308 36.59 -1.59 -28.01
CA TYR A 308 35.49 -0.96 -28.76
C TYR A 308 35.85 0.41 -29.36
N GLY A 309 37.04 0.93 -29.09
CA GLY A 309 37.50 2.23 -29.63
C GLY A 309 36.66 3.43 -29.16
N VAL A 310 36.06 3.36 -27.97
CA VAL A 310 35.20 4.42 -27.41
C VAL A 310 35.91 5.22 -26.33
N SER A 311 35.44 6.46 -26.08
CA SER A 311 35.94 7.26 -24.96
C SER A 311 35.58 6.63 -23.61
N ARG A 312 36.36 6.93 -22.56
CA ARG A 312 36.09 6.47 -21.18
C ARG A 312 34.66 6.82 -20.73
N THR A 313 34.22 8.04 -21.01
CA THR A 313 32.86 8.49 -20.68
C THR A 313 31.79 7.67 -21.39
N MET A 314 31.99 7.33 -22.67
CA MET A 314 31.06 6.46 -23.40
C MET A 314 31.07 5.02 -22.87
N ALA A 315 32.23 4.51 -22.46
CA ALA A 315 32.33 3.19 -21.84
C ALA A 315 31.60 3.15 -20.48
N TYR A 316 31.79 4.13 -19.61
CA TYR A 316 31.04 4.22 -18.35
C TYR A 316 29.54 4.40 -18.58
N PHE A 317 29.16 5.16 -19.60
CA PHE A 317 27.76 5.29 -19.98
C PHE A 317 27.17 3.91 -20.37
N ALA A 318 27.86 3.14 -21.21
CA ALA A 318 27.41 1.82 -21.65
C ALA A 318 27.35 0.78 -20.52
N PHE A 319 28.40 0.72 -19.70
CA PHE A 319 28.55 -0.32 -18.68
C PHE A 319 27.90 0.04 -17.35
N VAL A 320 27.76 1.31 -16.96
CA VAL A 320 27.24 1.68 -15.64
C VAL A 320 25.94 2.44 -15.75
N THR A 321 25.92 3.55 -16.48
CA THR A 321 24.74 4.42 -16.57
C THR A 321 23.54 3.69 -17.17
N ILE A 322 23.72 2.94 -18.26
CA ILE A 322 22.63 2.24 -18.95
C ILE A 322 22.01 1.12 -18.10
N TYR A 323 22.84 0.42 -17.31
CA TYR A 323 22.33 -0.51 -16.31
C TYR A 323 21.44 0.22 -15.28
N LEU A 324 21.93 1.32 -14.73
CA LEU A 324 21.22 2.04 -13.68
C LEU A 324 19.95 2.72 -14.21
N LEU A 325 19.94 3.20 -15.46
CA LEU A 325 18.74 3.69 -16.13
C LEU A 325 17.71 2.58 -16.34
N GLY A 326 18.14 1.37 -16.73
CA GLY A 326 17.29 0.19 -16.76
C GLY A 326 16.68 -0.09 -15.39
N GLN A 327 17.48 -0.01 -14.33
CA GLN A 327 17.02 -0.20 -12.95
C GLN A 327 16.08 0.91 -12.47
N THR A 328 16.27 2.15 -12.92
CA THR A 328 15.34 3.26 -12.67
C THR A 328 13.98 2.96 -13.26
N ILE A 329 13.94 2.56 -14.54
CA ILE A 329 12.69 2.21 -15.24
C ILE A 329 12.03 1.00 -14.58
N GLY A 330 12.81 -0.04 -14.28
CA GLY A 330 12.31 -1.20 -13.56
C GLY A 330 11.77 -0.85 -12.17
N SER A 331 12.37 0.09 -11.45
CA SER A 331 11.90 0.49 -10.11
C SER A 331 10.52 1.13 -10.13
N ILE A 332 10.08 1.71 -11.26
CA ILE A 332 8.74 2.28 -11.41
C ILE A 332 7.70 1.16 -11.61
N TYR A 333 8.06 0.13 -12.38
CA TYR A 333 7.09 -0.82 -12.90
C TYR A 333 7.07 -2.16 -12.16
N CYS A 334 8.22 -2.67 -11.72
CA CYS A 334 8.34 -4.03 -11.18
C CYS A 334 7.55 -4.22 -9.88
N SER A 335 7.50 -3.20 -9.02
CA SER A 335 6.77 -3.26 -7.74
C SER A 335 5.25 -3.39 -7.95
N PRO A 336 4.56 -2.47 -8.67
CA PRO A 336 3.12 -2.62 -8.94
C PRO A 336 2.78 -3.90 -9.71
N ILE A 337 3.63 -4.31 -10.66
CA ILE A 337 3.42 -5.56 -11.43
C ILE A 337 3.50 -6.78 -10.48
N SER A 338 4.34 -6.74 -9.44
CA SER A 338 4.47 -7.85 -8.48
C SER A 338 3.26 -8.08 -7.58
N GLU A 339 2.49 -7.02 -7.33
CA GLU A 339 1.26 -7.11 -6.54
C GLU A 339 0.15 -7.79 -7.35
N VAL A 340 0.11 -7.56 -8.67
CA VAL A 340 -0.94 -8.06 -9.57
C VAL A 340 -0.64 -9.40 -10.23
N PHE A 341 0.62 -9.72 -10.50
CA PHE A 341 1.00 -10.94 -11.23
C PHE A 341 1.69 -12.00 -10.35
N GLY A 342 1.76 -11.75 -9.03
CA GLY A 342 2.47 -12.57 -8.08
C GLY A 342 3.97 -12.28 -8.03
N ARG A 343 4.58 -12.47 -6.85
CA ARG A 343 5.98 -12.15 -6.59
C ARG A 343 6.92 -13.26 -7.09
N ARG A 344 6.48 -14.52 -7.07
CA ARG A 344 7.31 -15.67 -7.49
C ARG A 344 7.72 -15.58 -8.96
N THR A 345 6.76 -15.35 -9.84
CA THR A 345 6.97 -15.32 -11.30
C THR A 345 7.98 -14.26 -11.69
N ILE A 346 7.93 -13.11 -11.01
CA ILE A 346 8.79 -11.98 -11.32
C ILE A 346 10.25 -12.24 -10.92
N TYR A 347 10.52 -12.96 -9.82
CA TYR A 347 11.91 -13.36 -9.50
C TYR A 347 12.49 -14.36 -10.49
N ILE A 348 11.70 -15.33 -10.97
CA ILE A 348 12.13 -16.27 -12.01
C ILE A 348 12.46 -15.51 -13.30
N LEU A 349 11.58 -14.57 -13.69
CA LEU A 349 11.81 -13.71 -14.84
C LEU A 349 13.05 -12.83 -14.67
N ALA A 350 13.23 -12.23 -13.49
CA ALA A 350 14.41 -11.42 -13.16
C ALA A 350 15.70 -12.21 -13.39
N ALA A 351 15.79 -13.39 -12.77
CA ALA A 351 16.98 -14.22 -12.86
C ALA A 351 17.26 -14.68 -14.30
N THR A 352 16.21 -15.03 -15.05
CA THR A 352 16.31 -15.49 -16.44
C THR A 352 16.73 -14.36 -17.38
N VAL A 353 16.06 -13.19 -17.30
CA VAL A 353 16.38 -12.01 -18.10
C VAL A 353 17.79 -11.53 -17.80
N PHE A 354 18.19 -11.51 -16.53
CA PHE A 354 19.55 -11.14 -16.15
C PHE A 354 20.58 -12.13 -16.72
N CYS A 355 20.32 -13.44 -16.65
CA CYS A 355 21.19 -14.48 -17.22
C CYS A 355 21.38 -14.28 -18.74
N ILE A 356 20.28 -14.16 -19.50
CA ILE A 356 20.33 -13.95 -20.96
C ILE A 356 21.06 -12.64 -21.28
N SER A 357 20.76 -11.58 -20.54
CA SER A 357 21.37 -10.27 -20.75
C SER A 357 22.88 -10.28 -20.43
N SER A 358 23.30 -11.00 -19.38
CA SER A 358 24.73 -11.25 -19.09
C SER A 358 25.42 -11.97 -20.25
N ALA A 359 24.77 -12.97 -20.84
CA ALA A 359 25.30 -13.70 -21.98
C ALA A 359 25.49 -12.79 -23.19
N ILE A 360 24.53 -11.89 -23.44
CA ILE A 360 24.61 -10.89 -24.51
C ILE A 360 25.81 -9.96 -24.30
N VAL A 361 26.00 -9.39 -23.10
CA VAL A 361 27.14 -8.50 -22.80
C VAL A 361 28.48 -9.22 -22.98
N ALA A 362 28.54 -10.51 -22.61
CA ALA A 362 29.76 -11.30 -22.71
C ALA A 362 30.10 -11.71 -24.16
N ALA A 363 29.11 -12.21 -24.90
CA ALA A 363 29.31 -12.91 -26.15
C ALA A 363 29.23 -12.02 -27.39
N VAL A 364 28.44 -10.95 -27.36
CA VAL A 364 28.24 -10.08 -28.53
C VAL A 364 29.42 -9.10 -28.63
N PRO A 365 30.23 -9.13 -29.72
CA PRO A 365 31.37 -8.25 -29.89
C PRO A 365 30.93 -6.87 -30.44
N SER A 366 29.98 -6.22 -29.77
CA SER A 366 29.49 -4.90 -30.16
C SER A 366 29.03 -4.10 -28.94
N ILE A 367 29.33 -2.81 -28.94
CA ILE A 367 28.87 -1.88 -27.91
C ILE A 367 27.33 -1.81 -27.85
N ILE A 368 26.63 -2.06 -28.97
CA ILE A 368 25.16 -2.14 -29.02
C ILE A 368 24.66 -3.33 -28.20
N GLY A 369 25.37 -4.47 -28.26
CA GLY A 369 25.10 -5.62 -27.41
C GLY A 369 25.27 -5.30 -25.93
N VAL A 370 26.30 -4.52 -25.60
CA VAL A 370 26.52 -4.02 -24.23
C VAL A 370 25.36 -3.12 -23.79
N TYR A 371 24.94 -2.15 -24.61
CA TYR A 371 23.81 -1.28 -24.28
C TYR A 371 22.53 -2.07 -24.00
N PHE A 372 22.18 -2.99 -24.89
CA PHE A 372 20.99 -3.83 -24.74
C PHE A 372 21.09 -4.71 -23.49
N GLY A 373 22.18 -5.46 -23.35
CA GLY A 373 22.36 -6.38 -22.24
C GLY A 373 22.41 -5.67 -20.88
N ARG A 374 23.16 -4.56 -20.77
CA ARG A 374 23.23 -3.79 -19.51
C ARG A 374 21.88 -3.18 -19.14
N PHE A 375 21.12 -2.67 -20.12
CA PHE A 375 19.78 -2.12 -19.87
C PHE A 375 18.84 -3.15 -19.25
N PHE A 376 18.71 -4.33 -19.87
CA PHE A 376 17.82 -5.39 -19.38
C PHE A 376 18.32 -6.07 -18.10
N GLN A 377 19.65 -6.14 -17.88
CA GLN A 377 20.19 -6.50 -16.56
C GLN A 377 19.72 -5.50 -15.48
N GLY A 378 19.73 -4.21 -15.79
CA GLY A 378 19.22 -3.16 -14.91
C GLY A 378 17.74 -3.33 -14.57
N VAL A 379 16.90 -3.52 -15.59
CA VAL A 379 15.45 -3.77 -15.40
C VAL A 379 15.21 -4.99 -14.50
N ALA A 380 15.93 -6.09 -14.75
CA ALA A 380 15.84 -7.30 -13.92
C ALA A 380 16.30 -7.06 -12.47
N ALA A 381 17.37 -6.28 -12.28
CA ALA A 381 17.89 -5.93 -10.95
C ALA A 381 16.97 -5.01 -10.14
N ALA A 382 16.00 -4.34 -10.76
CA ALA A 382 15.01 -3.55 -10.04
C ALA A 382 14.05 -4.42 -9.21
N ILE A 383 13.88 -5.70 -9.57
CA ILE A 383 12.94 -6.61 -8.93
C ILE A 383 13.35 -6.89 -7.48
N PRO A 384 14.51 -7.49 -7.18
CA PRO A 384 14.92 -7.68 -5.78
C PRO A 384 15.09 -6.34 -5.05
N ALA A 385 15.44 -5.26 -5.75
CA ALA A 385 15.63 -3.94 -5.15
C ALA A 385 14.34 -3.25 -4.66
N THR A 386 13.18 -3.57 -5.25
CA THR A 386 11.90 -2.91 -4.93
C THR A 386 10.86 -3.85 -4.36
N VAL A 387 10.85 -5.13 -4.77
CA VAL A 387 9.83 -6.11 -4.41
C VAL A 387 10.17 -6.83 -3.09
N ALA A 388 11.44 -6.84 -2.67
CA ALA A 388 11.89 -7.58 -1.48
C ALA A 388 11.17 -7.16 -0.20
N PHE A 389 11.00 -5.85 0.04
CA PHE A 389 10.31 -5.35 1.23
C PHE A 389 8.87 -5.87 1.34
N GLY A 390 8.14 -5.92 0.22
CA GLY A 390 6.79 -6.51 0.18
C GLY A 390 6.80 -8.00 0.48
N ASN A 391 7.78 -8.77 -0.04
CA ASN A 391 7.90 -10.20 0.31
C ASN A 391 8.12 -10.40 1.82
N PHE A 392 8.97 -9.58 2.43
CA PHE A 392 9.26 -9.71 3.86
C PHE A 392 8.06 -9.32 4.72
N ASP A 393 7.26 -8.36 4.27
CA ASP A 393 6.02 -7.97 4.93
C ASP A 393 4.95 -9.07 4.87
N ASP A 394 4.85 -9.76 3.72
CA ASP A 394 3.92 -10.87 3.54
C ASP A 394 4.34 -12.11 4.37
N MET A 395 5.65 -12.33 4.58
CA MET A 395 6.18 -13.56 5.21
C MET A 395 6.49 -13.44 6.71
N TYR A 396 6.84 -12.26 7.22
CA TYR A 396 7.38 -12.08 8.57
C TYR A 396 6.65 -10.99 9.37
N ASN A 397 6.38 -11.29 10.64
CA ASN A 397 5.89 -10.31 11.60
C ASN A 397 6.97 -9.26 11.90
N ALA A 398 6.54 -8.08 12.39
CA ALA A 398 7.38 -6.90 12.59
C ALA A 398 8.72 -7.17 13.33
N GLU A 399 8.74 -8.01 14.37
CA GLU A 399 9.98 -8.31 15.13
C GLU A 399 11.03 -9.07 14.29
N HIS A 400 10.61 -10.09 13.55
CA HIS A 400 11.52 -10.88 12.71
C HIS A 400 11.90 -10.12 11.44
N ARG A 401 11.00 -9.26 10.95
CA ARG A 401 11.21 -8.40 9.78
C ARG A 401 12.41 -7.48 9.94
N ILE A 402 12.67 -6.96 11.16
CA ILE A 402 13.86 -6.13 11.46
C ILE A 402 15.16 -6.82 11.04
N TRP A 403 15.30 -8.11 11.39
CA TRP A 403 16.52 -8.88 11.13
C TRP A 403 16.64 -9.33 9.68
N VAL A 404 15.54 -9.72 9.04
CA VAL A 404 15.55 -10.14 7.63
C VAL A 404 15.88 -8.96 6.72
N VAL A 405 15.24 -7.80 6.94
CA VAL A 405 15.54 -6.56 6.21
C VAL A 405 16.98 -6.11 6.43
N TYR A 406 17.52 -6.31 7.64
CA TYR A 406 18.91 -5.99 7.95
C TYR A 406 19.88 -6.87 7.14
N VAL A 407 19.67 -8.19 7.15
CA VAL A 407 20.48 -9.14 6.36
C VAL A 407 20.40 -8.82 4.87
N TYR A 408 19.21 -8.54 4.37
CA TYR A 408 18.99 -8.10 2.99
C TYR A 408 19.79 -6.83 2.65
N THR A 409 19.69 -5.79 3.48
CA THR A 409 20.33 -4.49 3.22
C THR A 409 21.85 -4.63 3.24
N ILE A 410 22.40 -5.35 4.22
CA ILE A 410 23.84 -5.62 4.28
C ILE A 410 24.32 -6.40 3.07
N LEU A 411 23.61 -7.45 2.66
CA LEU A 411 24.03 -8.25 1.52
C LEU A 411 23.97 -7.42 0.22
N GLY A 412 22.98 -6.54 0.07
CA GLY A 412 22.94 -5.58 -1.04
C GLY A 412 24.16 -4.63 -1.07
N MET A 413 24.49 -4.01 0.07
CA MET A 413 25.65 -3.11 0.17
C MET A 413 26.98 -3.86 -0.01
N LEU A 414 27.11 -5.05 0.58
CA LEU A 414 28.27 -5.91 0.38
C LEU A 414 28.44 -6.26 -1.10
N GLY A 415 27.35 -6.50 -1.83
CA GLY A 415 27.38 -6.65 -3.28
C GLY A 415 28.08 -5.47 -3.94
N LEU A 416 27.70 -4.25 -3.56
CA LEU A 416 28.26 -3.01 -4.10
C LEU A 416 29.78 -2.89 -3.87
N ALA A 417 30.25 -3.23 -2.66
CA ALA A 417 31.67 -3.23 -2.31
C ALA A 417 32.46 -4.38 -2.96
N LEU A 418 31.87 -5.58 -3.08
CA LEU A 418 32.53 -6.76 -3.64
C LEU A 418 32.62 -6.72 -5.17
N GLY A 419 31.71 -6.02 -5.87
CA GLY A 419 31.69 -5.94 -7.33
C GLY A 419 33.01 -5.46 -7.96
N PRO A 420 33.59 -4.32 -7.55
CA PRO A 420 34.89 -3.86 -8.06
C PRO A 420 36.03 -4.85 -7.80
N ILE A 421 36.04 -5.52 -6.64
CA ILE A 421 37.04 -6.53 -6.29
C ILE A 421 36.90 -7.73 -7.25
N TYR A 422 35.68 -8.27 -7.34
CA TYR A 422 35.33 -9.40 -8.18
C TYR A 422 35.73 -9.16 -9.65
N SER A 423 35.31 -8.03 -10.21
CA SER A 423 35.55 -7.69 -11.61
C SER A 423 37.01 -7.36 -11.91
N THR A 424 37.73 -6.67 -11.03
CA THR A 424 39.16 -6.34 -11.22
C THR A 424 40.03 -7.60 -11.28
N TYR A 425 39.80 -8.56 -10.39
CA TYR A 425 40.58 -9.81 -10.36
C TYR A 425 40.29 -10.71 -11.57
N ILE A 426 39.03 -10.81 -12.01
CA ILE A 426 38.68 -11.57 -13.22
C ILE A 426 39.27 -10.89 -14.46
N THR A 427 39.07 -9.58 -14.58
CA THR A 427 39.50 -8.81 -15.75
C THR A 427 41.02 -8.85 -15.92
N SER A 428 41.79 -8.72 -14.84
CA SER A 428 43.26 -8.77 -14.87
C SER A 428 43.85 -10.15 -15.20
N ARG A 429 43.07 -11.23 -15.12
CA ARG A 429 43.55 -12.61 -15.35
C ARG A 429 43.09 -13.21 -16.67
N ILE A 430 41.78 -13.11 -16.94
CA ILE A 430 41.14 -13.82 -18.05
C ILE A 430 40.30 -12.89 -18.94
N GLY A 431 40.25 -11.59 -18.63
CA GLY A 431 39.59 -10.56 -19.43
C GLY A 431 38.18 -10.19 -18.98
N TRP A 432 37.72 -9.02 -19.42
CA TRP A 432 36.47 -8.40 -18.93
C TRP A 432 35.21 -9.19 -19.28
N ARG A 433 35.18 -9.89 -20.42
CA ARG A 433 34.03 -10.73 -20.84
C ARG A 433 33.72 -11.82 -19.83
N TRP A 434 34.74 -12.37 -19.18
CA TRP A 434 34.55 -13.43 -18.21
C TRP A 434 33.79 -12.99 -16.97
N VAL A 435 33.78 -11.69 -16.62
CA VAL A 435 32.92 -11.15 -15.56
C VAL A 435 31.44 -11.40 -15.87
N TYR A 436 31.08 -11.35 -17.15
CA TYR A 436 29.70 -11.55 -17.61
C TYR A 436 29.41 -13.03 -17.97
N TYR A 437 30.41 -13.81 -18.41
CA TYR A 437 30.23 -15.27 -18.54
C TYR A 437 29.99 -15.93 -17.18
N THR A 438 30.78 -15.58 -16.16
CA THR A 438 30.55 -16.06 -14.79
C THR A 438 29.18 -15.63 -14.28
N SER A 439 28.78 -14.38 -14.55
CA SER A 439 27.43 -13.89 -14.25
C SER A 439 26.35 -14.72 -14.92
N THR A 440 26.53 -15.10 -16.18
CA THR A 440 25.60 -15.95 -16.92
C THR A 440 25.41 -17.30 -16.23
N ILE A 441 26.52 -17.97 -15.85
CA ILE A 441 26.49 -19.27 -15.19
C ILE A 441 25.79 -19.19 -13.83
N VAL A 442 26.19 -18.23 -13.00
CA VAL A 442 25.63 -18.04 -11.66
C VAL A 442 24.15 -17.70 -11.72
N MET A 443 23.74 -16.83 -12.65
CA MET A 443 22.34 -16.47 -12.82
C MET A 443 21.50 -17.58 -13.44
N GLY A 444 22.07 -18.43 -14.29
CA GLY A 444 21.40 -19.63 -14.78
C GLY A 444 21.08 -20.61 -13.66
N ALA A 445 22.05 -20.87 -12.76
CA ALA A 445 21.82 -21.68 -11.57
C ALA A 445 20.81 -21.02 -10.61
N THR A 446 20.88 -19.69 -10.45
CA THR A 446 19.95 -18.94 -9.62
C THR A 446 18.52 -18.97 -10.18
N ALA A 447 18.35 -18.89 -11.50
CA ALA A 447 17.04 -19.01 -12.16
C ALA A 447 16.44 -20.40 -11.91
N ALA A 448 17.23 -21.47 -12.00
CA ALA A 448 16.80 -22.81 -11.65
C ALA A 448 16.40 -22.92 -10.16
N ALA A 449 17.14 -22.28 -9.26
CA ALA A 449 16.77 -22.20 -7.84
C ALA A 449 15.44 -21.45 -7.64
N CYS A 450 15.20 -20.35 -8.36
CA CYS A 450 13.95 -19.58 -8.25
C CYS A 450 12.70 -20.41 -8.54
N ILE A 451 12.79 -21.47 -9.35
CA ILE A 451 11.65 -22.37 -9.64
C ILE A 451 11.09 -23.01 -8.37
N PHE A 452 11.94 -23.28 -7.36
CA PHE A 452 11.54 -23.91 -6.10
C PHE A 452 10.99 -22.94 -5.05
N THR A 453 10.95 -21.63 -5.34
CA THR A 453 10.30 -20.65 -4.45
C THR A 453 8.77 -20.79 -4.50
N LYS A 454 8.10 -20.43 -3.40
CA LYS A 454 6.64 -20.37 -3.32
C LYS A 454 6.15 -18.94 -3.51
N GLU A 455 4.90 -18.78 -3.94
CA GLU A 455 4.25 -17.46 -4.04
C GLU A 455 4.02 -16.89 -2.66
N SER A 456 4.57 -15.71 -2.38
CA SER A 456 4.52 -15.05 -1.08
C SER A 456 3.40 -14.03 -0.97
N ASN A 457 2.76 -13.62 -2.08
CA ASN A 457 1.62 -12.73 -2.03
C ASN A 457 0.36 -13.49 -1.55
N ALA A 458 -0.11 -13.15 -0.35
CA ALA A 458 -1.26 -13.80 0.28
C ALA A 458 -2.56 -13.56 -0.50
N ASP A 459 -2.73 -12.38 -1.12
CA ASP A 459 -3.93 -12.04 -1.89
C ASP A 459 -3.99 -12.87 -3.18
N GLN A 460 -2.87 -13.05 -3.87
CA GLN A 460 -2.79 -13.90 -5.07
C GLN A 460 -3.08 -15.36 -4.76
N LEU A 461 -2.59 -15.85 -3.62
CA LEU A 461 -2.90 -17.20 -3.16
C LEU A 461 -4.40 -17.35 -2.86
N LEU A 462 -5.00 -16.35 -2.23
CA LEU A 462 -6.42 -16.31 -1.90
C LEU A 462 -7.28 -16.25 -3.18
N ASP A 463 -6.93 -15.41 -4.15
CA ASP A 463 -7.58 -15.32 -5.45
C ASP A 463 -7.58 -16.67 -6.19
N LYS A 464 -6.47 -17.43 -6.05
CA LYS A 464 -6.37 -18.76 -6.63
C LYS A 464 -7.32 -19.74 -5.94
N ILE A 465 -7.39 -19.73 -4.60
CA ILE A 465 -8.32 -20.57 -3.83
C ILE A 465 -9.77 -20.22 -4.16
N VAL A 466 -10.09 -18.93 -4.24
CA VAL A 466 -11.42 -18.43 -4.65
C VAL A 466 -11.78 -18.94 -6.04
N LYS A 467 -10.84 -18.88 -7.00
CA LYS A 467 -11.05 -19.40 -8.35
C LYS A 467 -11.29 -20.91 -8.36
N GLU A 468 -10.52 -21.68 -7.60
CA GLU A 468 -10.71 -23.13 -7.45
C GLU A 468 -12.10 -23.45 -6.86
N ILE A 469 -12.54 -22.70 -5.84
CA ILE A 469 -13.88 -22.83 -5.26
C ILE A 469 -14.98 -22.45 -6.27
N ARG A 470 -14.79 -21.39 -7.06
CA ARG A 470 -15.72 -21.01 -8.15
C ARG A 470 -15.82 -22.11 -9.21
N GLU A 471 -14.71 -22.77 -9.55
CA GLU A 471 -14.69 -23.88 -10.52
C GLU A 471 -15.36 -25.15 -9.97
N GLU A 472 -15.17 -25.48 -8.69
CA GLU A 472 -15.75 -26.66 -8.04
C GLU A 472 -17.24 -26.51 -7.72
N THR A 473 -17.65 -25.32 -7.24
CA THR A 473 -19.04 -25.05 -6.82
C THR A 473 -19.89 -24.44 -7.93
N GLY A 474 -19.26 -23.80 -8.91
CA GLY A 474 -19.93 -23.05 -9.96
C GLY A 474 -20.71 -21.83 -9.46
N VAL A 475 -20.41 -21.33 -8.25
CA VAL A 475 -20.95 -20.10 -7.65
C VAL A 475 -20.01 -18.94 -8.00
N GLU A 476 -20.46 -18.01 -8.85
CA GLU A 476 -19.61 -16.90 -9.34
C GLU A 476 -19.49 -15.72 -8.36
N ASP A 477 -20.37 -15.65 -7.36
CA ASP A 477 -20.49 -14.48 -6.45
C ASP A 477 -19.50 -14.48 -5.27
N VAL A 478 -18.58 -15.44 -5.24
CA VAL A 478 -17.59 -15.59 -4.16
C VAL A 478 -16.40 -14.68 -4.45
N LYS A 479 -16.08 -13.72 -3.57
CA LYS A 479 -14.99 -12.75 -3.78
C LYS A 479 -13.83 -12.97 -2.82
N SER A 480 -12.61 -12.64 -3.24
CA SER A 480 -11.48 -12.52 -2.31
C SER A 480 -11.61 -11.23 -1.51
N GLY A 481 -10.96 -11.15 -0.34
CA GLY A 481 -11.07 -10.00 0.57
C GLY A 481 -10.75 -8.63 -0.04
N ASN A 482 -10.01 -8.58 -1.15
CA ASN A 482 -9.54 -7.36 -1.82
C ASN A 482 -10.20 -7.08 -3.19
N ASP A 483 -11.20 -7.87 -3.61
CA ASP A 483 -11.85 -7.71 -4.92
C ASP A 483 -12.94 -6.62 -4.88
N GLU A 484 -12.59 -5.38 -5.25
CA GLU A 484 -13.53 -4.24 -5.34
C GLU A 484 -14.54 -4.35 -6.52
N GLY A 485 -14.55 -5.46 -7.27
CA GLY A 485 -15.58 -5.74 -8.28
C GLY A 485 -15.45 -4.93 -9.58
N GLU A 486 -14.42 -4.09 -9.73
CA GLU A 486 -14.07 -3.45 -10.99
C GLU A 486 -13.04 -4.31 -11.75
N GLY A 487 -13.42 -4.84 -12.91
CA GLY A 487 -12.52 -5.67 -13.72
C GLY A 487 -11.17 -5.01 -14.02
N PHE A 488 -10.09 -5.79 -13.96
CA PHE A 488 -8.73 -5.35 -14.27
C PHE A 488 -8.67 -4.66 -15.64
N THR A 489 -8.39 -3.35 -15.64
CA THR A 489 -8.18 -2.58 -16.86
C THR A 489 -6.76 -2.02 -16.87
N VAL A 490 -5.97 -2.39 -17.88
CA VAL A 490 -4.56 -1.98 -18.03
C VAL A 490 -4.40 -0.45 -17.96
N ALA A 491 -5.35 0.31 -18.51
CA ALA A 491 -5.33 1.77 -18.45
C ALA A 491 -5.53 2.34 -17.03
N LYS A 492 -6.40 1.73 -16.23
CA LYS A 492 -6.67 2.14 -14.83
C LYS A 492 -5.51 1.74 -13.92
N PHE A 493 -4.95 0.53 -14.12
CA PHE A 493 -3.72 0.09 -13.45
C PHE A 493 -2.54 1.03 -13.76
N ALA A 494 -2.40 1.45 -15.02
CA ALA A 494 -1.36 2.40 -15.43
C ALA A 494 -1.54 3.78 -14.79
N GLN A 495 -2.73 4.36 -14.82
CA GLN A 495 -2.97 5.68 -14.24
C GLN A 495 -2.91 5.68 -12.70
N ASN A 496 -3.40 4.63 -12.04
CA ASN A 496 -3.56 4.63 -10.59
C ASN A 496 -2.33 4.13 -9.83
N SER A 497 -1.56 3.18 -10.40
CA SER A 497 -0.48 2.49 -9.67
C SER A 497 0.91 2.69 -10.30
N LEU A 498 1.04 2.67 -11.63
CA LEU A 498 2.36 2.75 -12.29
C LEU A 498 3.03 4.13 -12.19
N PHE A 499 2.28 5.23 -12.27
CA PHE A 499 2.84 6.59 -12.20
C PHE A 499 2.86 7.20 -10.79
N ARG A 500 2.34 6.48 -9.79
CA ARG A 500 2.25 6.94 -8.40
C ARG A 500 3.64 7.23 -7.78
N PRO A 501 4.72 6.46 -8.02
CA PRO A 501 6.06 6.80 -7.53
C PRO A 501 6.56 8.17 -8.02
N LEU A 502 6.29 8.50 -9.29
CA LEU A 502 6.65 9.80 -9.87
C LEU A 502 5.82 10.94 -9.25
N GLN A 503 4.54 10.69 -9.01
CA GLN A 503 3.68 11.64 -8.31
C GLN A 503 4.21 11.91 -6.90
N PHE A 504 4.54 10.87 -6.12
CA PHE A 504 5.08 11.03 -4.77
C PHE A 504 6.37 11.84 -4.72
N LEU A 505 7.28 11.63 -5.68
CA LEU A 505 8.52 12.39 -5.74
C LEU A 505 8.29 13.90 -5.94
N VAL A 506 7.21 14.30 -6.61
CA VAL A 506 6.89 15.72 -6.89
C VAL A 506 5.97 16.32 -5.84
N THR A 507 4.95 15.58 -5.39
CA THR A 507 3.88 16.11 -4.55
C THR A 507 4.13 15.90 -3.06
N ASP A 508 4.92 14.90 -2.69
CA ASP A 508 5.15 14.55 -1.30
C ASP A 508 6.56 15.01 -0.82
N PRO A 509 6.64 16.04 0.04
CA PRO A 509 7.91 16.56 0.52
C PRO A 509 8.69 15.57 1.38
N LEU A 510 8.00 14.62 2.04
CA LEU A 510 8.62 13.60 2.87
C LEU A 510 9.34 12.57 2.00
N VAL A 511 8.65 12.05 0.97
CA VAL A 511 9.26 11.10 0.02
C VAL A 511 10.42 11.75 -0.72
N LEU A 512 10.24 12.98 -1.22
CA LEU A 512 11.30 13.70 -1.92
C LEU A 512 12.55 13.87 -1.04
N PHE A 513 12.38 14.22 0.22
CA PHE A 513 13.48 14.38 1.17
C PHE A 513 14.24 13.05 1.39
N CYS A 514 13.52 11.96 1.68
CA CYS A 514 14.12 10.63 1.82
C CYS A 514 14.83 10.18 0.54
N ALA A 515 14.21 10.45 -0.62
CA ALA A 515 14.76 10.12 -1.93
C ALA A 515 16.06 10.87 -2.21
N VAL A 516 16.13 12.18 -1.94
CA VAL A 516 17.34 12.99 -2.13
C VAL A 516 18.50 12.51 -1.26
N LEU A 517 18.24 12.26 0.04
CA LEU A 517 19.28 11.77 0.95
C LEU A 517 19.82 10.40 0.56
N CYS A 518 18.92 9.47 0.24
CA CYS A 518 19.32 8.14 -0.24
C CYS A 518 20.08 8.23 -1.56
N ALA A 519 19.67 9.13 -2.45
CA ALA A 519 20.29 9.32 -3.75
C ALA A 519 21.69 9.92 -3.67
N ILE A 520 21.94 10.86 -2.76
CA ILE A 520 23.28 11.37 -2.50
C ILE A 520 24.19 10.25 -2.00
N ALA A 521 23.73 9.46 -1.02
CA ALA A 521 24.50 8.32 -0.50
C ALA A 521 24.87 7.33 -1.61
N PHE A 522 23.90 6.90 -2.42
CA PHE A 522 24.15 5.97 -3.53
C PHE A 522 25.01 6.57 -4.64
N GLY A 523 24.79 7.82 -5.00
CA GLY A 523 25.65 8.54 -5.94
C GLY A 523 27.10 8.54 -5.49
N LEU A 524 27.34 8.87 -4.21
CA LEU A 524 28.66 8.91 -3.61
C LEU A 524 29.39 7.57 -3.74
N ILE A 525 28.77 6.44 -3.40
CA ILE A 525 29.45 5.13 -3.47
C ILE A 525 29.75 4.69 -4.90
N TYR A 526 28.87 4.98 -5.87
CA TYR A 526 29.17 4.74 -7.28
C TYR A 526 30.30 5.65 -7.78
N GLY A 527 30.36 6.91 -7.33
CA GLY A 527 31.52 7.77 -7.55
C GLY A 527 32.79 7.19 -6.91
N LEU A 528 32.68 6.63 -5.70
CA LEU A 528 33.82 6.03 -5.02
C LEU A 528 34.43 4.86 -5.80
N THR A 529 33.63 4.10 -6.58
CA THR A 529 34.11 2.99 -7.44
C THR A 529 35.33 3.37 -8.29
N GLU A 530 35.30 4.55 -8.90
CA GLU A 530 36.39 5.06 -9.73
C GLU A 530 37.45 5.79 -8.88
N SER A 531 37.00 6.59 -7.91
CA SER A 531 37.91 7.43 -7.14
C SER A 531 38.93 6.65 -6.32
N LEU A 532 38.57 5.48 -5.77
CA LEU A 532 39.47 4.72 -4.90
C LEU A 532 40.68 4.21 -5.70
N THR A 533 40.47 3.75 -6.93
CA THR A 533 41.57 3.35 -7.81
C THR A 533 42.50 4.53 -8.10
N ILE A 534 41.96 5.71 -8.41
CA ILE A 534 42.76 6.93 -8.65
C ILE A 534 43.59 7.30 -7.40
N VAL A 535 42.97 7.22 -6.21
CA VAL A 535 43.60 7.61 -4.95
C VAL A 535 44.73 6.66 -4.55
N TYR A 536 44.49 5.35 -4.58
CA TYR A 536 45.46 4.37 -4.07
C TYR A 536 46.58 4.03 -5.05
N THR A 537 46.37 4.24 -6.35
CA THR A 537 47.45 4.13 -7.35
C THR A 537 48.38 5.34 -7.36
N ALA A 538 47.94 6.49 -6.82
CA ALA A 538 48.76 7.70 -6.77
C ALA A 538 49.92 7.58 -5.76
N PRO A 539 51.11 8.14 -6.06
CA PRO A 539 52.20 8.22 -5.09
C PRO A 539 51.81 9.06 -3.86
N PRO A 540 52.24 8.67 -2.64
CA PRO A 540 53.21 7.62 -2.34
C PRO A 540 52.61 6.23 -2.11
N PHE A 541 51.29 6.06 -2.19
CA PHE A 541 50.66 4.75 -1.97
C PHE A 541 51.04 3.75 -3.06
N SER A 542 51.00 4.16 -4.33
CA SER A 542 51.53 3.39 -5.47
C SER A 542 51.03 1.94 -5.53
N PHE A 543 49.76 1.70 -5.13
CA PHE A 543 49.18 0.36 -5.18
C PHE A 543 48.96 -0.10 -6.62
N SER A 544 49.01 -1.42 -6.83
CA SER A 544 48.52 -2.00 -8.10
C SER A 544 47.01 -1.80 -8.21
N GLN A 545 46.45 -1.90 -9.42
CA GLN A 545 44.99 -1.85 -9.63
C GLN A 545 44.27 -2.92 -8.79
N ASN A 546 44.82 -4.14 -8.73
CA ASN A 546 44.29 -5.24 -7.93
C ASN A 546 44.31 -4.90 -6.43
N SER A 547 45.43 -4.39 -5.92
CA SER A 547 45.56 -3.99 -4.51
C SER A 547 44.66 -2.80 -4.16
N SER A 548 44.48 -1.86 -5.08
CA SER A 548 43.61 -0.69 -4.88
C SER A 548 42.14 -1.08 -4.74
N SER A 549 41.70 -2.10 -5.48
CA SER A 549 40.32 -2.61 -5.35
C SER A 549 40.02 -3.17 -3.95
N LEU A 550 41.03 -3.62 -3.19
CA LEU A 550 40.81 -4.11 -1.82
C LEU A 550 40.40 -3.01 -0.83
N ALA A 551 40.52 -1.73 -1.20
CA ALA A 551 40.01 -0.62 -0.40
C ALA A 551 38.49 -0.71 -0.14
N PHE A 552 37.73 -1.35 -1.04
CA PHE A 552 36.30 -1.61 -0.83
C PHE A 552 36.03 -2.53 0.37
N LEU A 553 36.99 -3.33 0.82
CA LEU A 553 36.84 -4.12 2.06
C LEU A 553 36.70 -3.22 3.30
N ALA A 554 37.33 -2.04 3.31
CA ALA A 554 37.15 -1.08 4.40
C ALA A 554 35.70 -0.58 4.45
N ILE A 555 35.09 -0.32 3.29
CA ILE A 555 33.66 0.04 3.18
C ILE A 555 32.80 -1.14 3.70
N ALA A 556 33.07 -2.37 3.25
CA ALA A 556 32.36 -3.57 3.69
C ALA A 556 32.41 -3.79 5.21
N ILE A 557 33.55 -3.52 5.86
CA ILE A 557 33.67 -3.57 7.32
C ILE A 557 32.71 -2.56 7.97
N GLY A 558 32.66 -1.34 7.43
CA GLY A 558 31.73 -0.30 7.86
C GLY A 558 30.27 -0.74 7.77
N GLU A 559 29.89 -1.36 6.66
CA GLU A 559 28.53 -1.88 6.43
C GLU A 559 28.12 -2.90 7.51
N VAL A 560 29.02 -3.81 7.89
CA VAL A 560 28.79 -4.81 8.94
C VAL A 560 28.63 -4.18 10.33
N LEU A 561 29.31 -3.07 10.62
CA LEU A 561 29.17 -2.34 11.88
C LEU A 561 27.77 -1.76 12.09
N ASN A 562 26.93 -1.71 11.05
CA ASN A 562 25.52 -1.32 11.16
C ASN A 562 24.72 -2.26 12.08
N ILE A 563 25.23 -3.45 12.44
CA ILE A 563 24.62 -4.32 13.45
C ILE A 563 24.36 -3.59 14.78
N LEU A 564 25.23 -2.63 15.14
CA LEU A 564 25.19 -1.96 16.44
C LEU A 564 23.90 -1.14 16.63
N PRO A 565 23.52 -0.23 15.71
CA PRO A 565 22.18 0.38 15.68
C PRO A 565 21.03 -0.61 15.73
N ARG A 566 21.13 -1.75 15.05
CA ARG A 566 20.02 -2.71 14.95
C ARG A 566 19.77 -3.47 16.25
N ILE A 567 20.84 -3.75 17.01
CA ILE A 567 20.71 -4.27 18.39
C ILE A 567 19.98 -3.25 19.28
N TYR A 568 20.29 -1.96 19.12
CA TYR A 568 19.60 -0.89 19.83
C TYR A 568 18.12 -0.79 19.45
N ASP A 569 17.78 -0.86 18.15
CA ASP A 569 16.41 -0.86 17.67
C ASP A 569 15.61 -2.05 18.22
N ALA A 570 16.20 -3.25 18.23
CA ALA A 570 15.58 -4.44 18.81
C ALA A 570 15.33 -4.28 20.32
N HIS A 571 16.26 -3.64 21.03
CA HIS A 571 16.09 -3.34 22.45
C HIS A 571 14.96 -2.33 22.69
N ILE A 572 14.89 -1.25 21.90
CA ILE A 572 13.80 -0.27 21.91
C ILE A 572 12.47 -0.98 21.64
N TYR A 573 12.39 -1.76 20.56
CA TYR A 573 11.19 -2.48 20.15
C TYR A 573 10.62 -3.31 21.33
N LYS A 574 11.49 -4.11 21.97
CA LYS A 574 11.12 -4.93 23.12
C LYS A 574 10.67 -4.10 24.33
N LYS A 575 11.28 -2.93 24.55
CA LYS A 575 10.88 -2.00 25.62
C LYS A 575 9.49 -1.42 25.37
N TYR A 576 9.23 -0.91 24.17
CA TYR A 576 7.94 -0.31 23.81
C TYR A 576 6.79 -1.34 23.86
N ARG A 577 7.05 -2.56 23.36
CA ARG A 577 6.13 -3.69 23.44
C ARG A 577 5.75 -4.04 24.88
N ARG A 578 6.72 -4.11 25.81
CA ARG A 578 6.45 -4.35 27.24
C ARG A 578 5.60 -3.27 27.91
N THR A 579 5.64 -2.06 27.38
CA THR A 579 4.90 -0.91 27.90
C THR A 579 3.59 -0.63 27.15
N HIS A 580 3.18 -1.52 26.22
CA HIS A 580 1.99 -1.35 25.37
C HIS A 580 1.94 0.02 24.65
N ARG A 581 3.10 0.52 24.23
CA ARG A 581 3.22 1.78 23.49
C ARG A 581 3.52 1.48 22.03
N ARG A 582 2.81 2.15 21.11
CA ARG A 582 3.08 2.08 19.67
C ARG A 582 4.50 2.52 19.35
N ILE A 583 5.12 1.83 18.39
CA ILE A 583 6.41 2.22 17.83
C ILE A 583 6.13 3.16 16.66
N LEU A 584 6.43 4.45 16.86
CA LEU A 584 6.35 5.43 15.79
C LEU A 584 7.50 5.20 14.79
N PRO A 585 7.27 5.37 13.47
CA PRO A 585 8.32 5.29 12.45
C PRO A 585 9.54 6.16 12.78
N GLU A 586 9.33 7.33 13.40
CA GLU A 586 10.38 8.26 13.82
C GLU A 586 11.37 7.66 14.83
N SER A 587 10.95 6.64 15.60
CA SER A 587 11.81 5.96 16.57
C SER A 587 12.96 5.22 15.89
N LYS A 588 12.75 4.75 14.65
CA LYS A 588 13.72 3.99 13.85
C LYS A 588 14.72 4.90 13.12
N ILE A 589 14.49 6.21 13.06
CA ILE A 589 15.40 7.20 12.45
C ILE A 589 16.54 7.61 13.38
N THR A 590 16.53 7.17 14.64
CA THR A 590 17.55 7.58 15.61
C THR A 590 18.97 7.24 15.19
N SER A 591 19.22 6.10 14.53
CA SER A 591 20.55 5.75 14.02
C SER A 591 21.04 6.67 12.91
N PHE A 592 20.12 7.22 12.11
CA PHE A 592 20.42 8.14 11.02
C PHE A 592 21.07 9.44 11.52
N ALA A 593 20.75 9.85 12.75
CA ALA A 593 21.39 11.00 13.41
C ALA A 593 22.85 10.78 13.79
N ILE A 594 23.31 9.52 13.86
CA ILE A 594 24.72 9.17 14.02
C ILE A 594 25.37 8.96 12.65
N ALA A 595 24.66 8.31 11.73
CA ALA A 595 25.15 7.99 10.40
C ALA A 595 25.47 9.24 9.58
N ALA A 596 24.64 10.29 9.58
CA ALA A 596 24.88 11.44 8.70
C ALA A 596 26.12 12.27 9.11
N PRO A 597 26.35 12.58 10.40
CA PRO A 597 27.62 13.15 10.84
C PRO A 597 28.80 12.23 10.57
N SER A 598 28.64 10.91 10.77
CA SER A 598 29.69 9.92 10.46
C SER A 598 30.11 9.96 8.99
N LEU A 599 29.16 10.15 8.05
CA LEU A 599 29.47 10.25 6.62
C LEU A 599 30.36 11.47 6.33
N ALA A 600 29.99 12.63 6.90
CA ALA A 600 30.75 13.86 6.74
C ALA A 600 32.16 13.73 7.33
N ILE A 601 32.27 13.20 8.56
CA ILE A 601 33.56 12.98 9.22
C ILE A 601 34.41 11.98 8.43
N GLY A 602 33.83 10.88 7.96
CA GLY A 602 34.50 9.87 7.15
C GLY A 602 35.05 10.43 5.84
N LEU A 603 34.26 11.26 5.14
CA LEU A 603 34.69 11.94 3.91
C LEU A 603 35.77 12.99 4.16
N TRP A 604 35.69 13.77 5.25
CA TRP A 604 36.75 14.71 5.61
C TRP A 604 38.05 14.00 6.01
N LEU A 605 37.94 12.94 6.80
CA LEU A 605 39.08 12.10 7.16
C LEU A 605 39.73 11.52 5.91
N PHE A 606 38.95 10.95 5.00
CA PHE A 606 39.44 10.44 3.72
C PHE A 606 40.09 11.56 2.88
N ALA A 607 39.43 12.71 2.71
CA ALA A 607 39.93 13.83 1.91
C ALA A 607 41.31 14.34 2.33
N TRP A 608 41.61 14.31 3.64
CA TRP A 608 42.85 14.86 4.20
C TRP A 608 43.82 13.81 4.73
N THR A 609 43.66 12.56 4.30
CA THR A 609 44.62 11.46 4.58
C THR A 609 45.09 10.76 3.31
N ILE A 610 44.75 11.30 2.14
CA ILE A 610 45.06 10.76 0.82
C ILE A 610 46.00 11.68 0.01
N PRO A 611 46.79 11.13 -0.94
CA PRO A 611 47.56 11.92 -1.89
C PRO A 611 46.65 12.70 -2.88
N PRO A 612 47.20 13.72 -3.59
CA PRO A 612 48.59 14.16 -3.59
C PRO A 612 48.94 15.24 -2.54
N ARG A 613 47.97 15.92 -1.92
CA ARG A 613 48.28 17.00 -0.96
C ARG A 613 48.83 16.49 0.37
N VAL A 614 48.45 15.27 0.77
CA VAL A 614 48.89 14.65 2.02
C VAL A 614 49.67 13.39 1.68
N THR A 615 50.98 13.45 1.84
CA THR A 615 51.89 12.34 1.48
C THR A 615 52.51 11.65 2.69
N ASN A 616 52.43 12.25 3.88
CA ASN A 616 53.13 11.77 5.08
C ASN A 616 52.25 10.89 5.98
N VAL A 617 51.00 10.63 5.57
CA VAL A 617 50.04 9.83 6.35
C VAL A 617 50.00 8.41 5.78
N PRO A 618 50.13 7.37 6.63
CA PRO A 618 49.99 5.99 6.19
C PRO A 618 48.61 5.69 5.61
N TRP A 619 48.56 4.89 4.53
CA TRP A 619 47.31 4.48 3.87
C TRP A 619 46.23 3.89 4.80
N PRO A 620 46.54 3.16 5.90
CA PRO A 620 45.49 2.63 6.77
C PRO A 620 44.62 3.70 7.42
N VAL A 621 45.14 4.92 7.61
CA VAL A 621 44.37 6.02 8.20
C VAL A 621 43.23 6.44 7.27
N SER A 622 43.48 6.46 5.95
CA SER A 622 42.43 6.74 4.96
C SER A 622 41.33 5.66 4.94
N MET A 623 41.68 4.40 5.23
CA MET A 623 40.73 3.30 5.30
C MET A 623 39.75 3.44 6.47
N ILE A 624 40.14 4.07 7.58
CA ILE A 624 39.23 4.38 8.69
C ILE A 624 38.10 5.29 8.21
N GLY A 625 38.41 6.27 7.36
CA GLY A 625 37.40 7.12 6.72
C GLY A 625 36.42 6.31 5.86
N LEU A 626 36.92 5.32 5.10
CA LEU A 626 36.09 4.43 4.29
C LEU A 626 35.17 3.52 5.14
N VAL A 627 35.63 3.06 6.31
CA VAL A 627 34.79 2.32 7.28
C VAL A 627 33.62 3.19 7.74
N MET A 628 33.89 4.46 8.08
CA MET A 628 32.82 5.39 8.49
C MET A 628 31.83 5.67 7.36
N ILE A 629 32.32 5.80 6.14
CA ILE A 629 31.50 5.97 4.93
C ILE A 629 30.61 4.73 4.74
N GLY A 630 31.16 3.52 4.78
CA GLY A 630 30.40 2.27 4.64
C GLY A 630 29.29 2.11 5.68
N PHE A 631 29.59 2.41 6.95
CA PHE A 631 28.59 2.42 8.03
C PHE A 631 27.42 3.34 7.71
N SER A 632 27.73 4.57 7.30
CA SER A 632 26.71 5.59 7.04
C SER A 632 25.85 5.27 5.82
N LEU A 633 26.46 4.80 4.73
CA LEU A 633 25.74 4.49 3.49
C LEU A 633 24.75 3.32 3.68
N ASN A 634 25.16 2.30 4.43
CA ASN A 634 24.29 1.20 4.79
C ASN A 634 23.12 1.67 5.68
N ASP A 635 23.39 2.50 6.69
CA ASP A 635 22.34 3.01 7.58
C ASP A 635 21.33 3.89 6.84
N PHE A 636 21.78 4.74 5.91
CA PHE A 636 20.90 5.58 5.10
C PHE A 636 19.93 4.71 4.30
N SER A 637 20.43 3.62 3.72
CA SER A 637 19.59 2.68 2.97
C SER A 637 18.59 2.00 3.90
N TYR A 638 19.04 1.37 4.97
CA TYR A 638 18.15 0.67 5.89
C TYR A 638 17.05 1.58 6.45
N VAL A 639 17.45 2.73 7.00
CA VAL A 639 16.55 3.61 7.76
C VAL A 639 15.56 4.33 6.85
N LEU A 640 15.99 4.87 5.71
CA LEU A 640 15.10 5.66 4.85
C LEU A 640 14.09 4.76 4.11
N PHE A 641 14.50 3.57 3.65
CA PHE A 641 13.57 2.60 3.06
C PHE A 641 12.61 2.03 4.12
N GLY A 642 13.13 1.70 5.31
CA GLY A 642 12.31 1.23 6.44
C GLY A 642 11.28 2.28 6.88
N TYR A 643 11.71 3.54 7.04
CA TYR A 643 10.83 4.65 7.41
C TYR A 643 9.74 4.89 6.38
N ALA A 644 10.06 4.88 5.08
CA ALA A 644 9.07 5.04 4.03
C ALA A 644 8.07 3.87 4.01
N THR A 645 8.54 2.65 4.23
CA THR A 645 7.68 1.47 4.31
C THR A 645 6.70 1.59 5.47
N ASP A 646 7.19 1.94 6.66
CA ASP A 646 6.35 2.04 7.86
C ASP A 646 5.44 3.28 7.85
N SER A 647 5.78 4.34 7.11
CA SER A 647 5.01 5.60 7.10
C SER A 647 3.85 5.59 6.10
N TYR A 648 3.89 4.78 5.04
CA TYR A 648 2.94 4.83 3.93
C TYR A 648 1.98 3.65 3.85
N GLY A 649 2.12 2.62 4.71
CA GLY A 649 1.18 1.50 4.79
C GLY A 649 0.91 0.85 3.43
N GLU A 650 -0.34 0.87 2.97
CA GLU A 650 -0.77 0.36 1.66
C GLU A 650 0.01 1.00 0.48
N TYR A 651 0.46 2.25 0.62
CA TYR A 651 1.23 2.97 -0.39
C TYR A 651 2.76 2.80 -0.25
N ALA A 652 3.23 1.95 0.68
CA ALA A 652 4.65 1.74 0.96
C ALA A 652 5.47 1.39 -0.28
N ALA A 653 4.96 0.48 -1.12
CA ALA A 653 5.63 0.00 -2.31
C ALA A 653 5.90 1.14 -3.33
N SER A 654 4.95 2.07 -3.46
CA SER A 654 5.08 3.26 -4.31
C SER A 654 6.10 4.26 -3.76
N ALA A 655 6.13 4.47 -2.43
CA ALA A 655 7.10 5.35 -1.77
C ALA A 655 8.54 4.80 -1.87
N VAL A 656 8.73 3.51 -1.63
CA VAL A 656 10.01 2.80 -1.81
C VAL A 656 10.49 2.89 -3.26
N SER A 657 9.59 2.70 -4.22
CA SER A 657 9.87 2.84 -5.65
C SER A 657 10.35 4.25 -6.01
N ALA A 658 9.74 5.29 -5.44
CA ALA A 658 10.14 6.68 -5.65
C ALA A 658 11.56 6.99 -5.11
N ILE A 659 11.88 6.45 -3.93
CA ILE A 659 13.23 6.55 -3.34
C ILE A 659 14.25 5.83 -4.23
N SER A 660 13.94 4.59 -4.67
CA SER A 660 14.82 3.81 -5.54
C SER A 660 15.05 4.47 -6.91
N LEU A 661 14.04 5.13 -7.46
CA LEU A 661 14.13 5.89 -8.72
C LEU A 661 15.20 7.00 -8.61
N MET A 662 15.08 7.89 -7.63
CA MET A 662 16.03 9.00 -7.46
C MET A 662 17.45 8.50 -7.16
N ARG A 663 17.53 7.42 -6.38
CA ARG A 663 18.75 6.72 -6.02
C ARG A 663 19.51 6.21 -7.25
N THR A 664 18.82 5.47 -8.11
CA THR A 664 19.41 4.86 -9.32
C THR A 664 19.77 5.91 -10.36
N LEU A 665 18.96 6.96 -10.55
CA LEU A 665 19.31 8.08 -11.44
C LEU A 665 20.59 8.79 -11.01
N THR A 666 20.72 9.08 -9.73
CA THR A 666 21.90 9.77 -9.20
C THR A 666 23.14 8.89 -9.32
N ALA A 667 23.03 7.60 -8.97
CA ALA A 667 24.09 6.62 -9.20
C ALA A 667 24.47 6.51 -10.69
N ALA A 668 23.53 6.65 -11.62
CA ALA A 668 23.79 6.56 -13.06
C ALA A 668 24.64 7.73 -13.58
N VAL A 669 24.50 8.90 -12.96
CA VAL A 669 25.17 10.15 -13.38
C VAL A 669 26.54 10.32 -12.73
N PHE A 670 26.71 9.93 -11.47
CA PHE A 670 27.94 10.17 -10.71
C PHE A 670 29.24 9.70 -11.41
N PRO A 671 29.31 8.46 -11.94
CA PRO A 671 30.50 7.96 -12.62
C PRO A 671 30.90 8.76 -13.87
N LEU A 672 29.96 9.46 -14.52
CA LEU A 672 30.23 10.17 -15.79
C LEU A 672 31.14 11.38 -15.64
N PHE A 673 31.17 11.99 -14.44
CA PHE A 673 32.02 13.15 -14.13
C PHE A 673 33.07 12.87 -13.05
N THR A 674 32.97 11.75 -12.31
CA THR A 674 33.85 11.49 -11.16
C THR A 674 35.32 11.39 -11.59
N HIS A 675 35.61 10.75 -12.71
CA HIS A 675 36.98 10.64 -13.22
C HIS A 675 37.59 12.02 -13.49
N GLN A 676 36.86 12.90 -14.20
CA GLN A 676 37.29 14.27 -14.53
C GLN A 676 37.40 15.13 -13.26
N MET A 677 36.51 14.93 -12.29
CA MET A 677 36.54 15.61 -11.00
C MET A 677 37.82 15.27 -10.22
N TYR A 678 38.16 13.99 -10.09
CA TYR A 678 39.34 13.54 -9.34
C TYR A 678 40.66 13.83 -10.06
N THR A 679 40.71 13.67 -11.38
CA THR A 679 41.93 13.95 -12.16
C THR A 679 42.16 15.45 -12.40
N GLY A 680 41.09 16.25 -12.57
CA GLY A 680 41.18 17.67 -12.85
C GLY A 680 41.38 18.55 -11.61
N LEU A 681 40.62 18.31 -10.53
CA LEU A 681 40.71 19.10 -9.29
C LEU A 681 41.74 18.53 -8.29
N GLY A 682 42.13 17.27 -8.49
CA GLY A 682 42.91 16.47 -7.55
C GLY A 682 42.06 15.87 -6.44
N SER A 683 42.45 14.66 -6.00
CA SER A 683 41.66 13.83 -5.07
C SER A 683 41.26 14.53 -3.78
N ASN A 684 42.15 15.32 -3.17
CA ASN A 684 41.82 16.02 -1.92
C ASN A 684 40.69 17.05 -2.09
N ILE A 685 40.70 17.86 -3.17
CA ILE A 685 39.64 18.85 -3.41
C ILE A 685 38.35 18.13 -3.81
N ALA A 686 38.44 17.16 -4.72
CA ALA A 686 37.27 16.39 -5.17
C ALA A 686 36.53 15.78 -3.97
N THR A 687 37.23 15.06 -3.09
CA THR A 687 36.64 14.50 -1.87
C THR A 687 36.18 15.59 -0.89
N SER A 688 36.89 16.72 -0.76
CA SER A 688 36.46 17.83 0.11
C SER A 688 35.14 18.46 -0.33
N ILE A 689 34.87 18.53 -1.65
CA ILE A 689 33.57 18.99 -2.16
C ILE A 689 32.47 18.02 -1.72
N LEU A 690 32.69 16.72 -1.85
CA LEU A 690 31.75 15.69 -1.38
C LEU A 690 31.55 15.76 0.14
N ALA A 691 32.62 15.98 0.90
CA ALA A 691 32.59 16.13 2.36
C ALA A 691 31.81 17.38 2.79
N ALA A 692 31.97 18.50 2.07
CA ALA A 692 31.23 19.73 2.32
C ALA A 692 29.73 19.53 2.08
N VAL A 693 29.34 18.86 0.98
CA VAL A 693 27.94 18.49 0.73
C VAL A 693 27.42 17.58 1.85
N ALA A 694 28.14 16.53 2.23
CA ALA A 694 27.74 15.67 3.34
C ALA A 694 27.59 16.44 4.67
N SER A 695 28.45 17.44 4.92
CA SER A 695 28.37 18.30 6.10
C SER A 695 27.10 19.16 6.11
N LEU A 696 26.65 19.65 4.94
CA LEU A 696 25.37 20.34 4.81
C LEU A 696 24.17 19.44 5.12
N PHE A 697 24.30 18.13 4.93
CA PHE A 697 23.22 17.20 5.26
C PHE A 697 23.35 16.59 6.66
N ALA A 698 24.50 16.73 7.33
CA ALA A 698 24.75 16.14 8.65
C ALA A 698 23.76 16.60 9.74
N PHE A 699 23.19 17.81 9.62
CA PHE A 699 22.19 18.33 10.57
C PHE A 699 20.75 17.94 10.23
N THR A 700 20.48 17.46 9.01
CA THR A 700 19.12 17.11 8.58
C THR A 700 18.44 16.00 9.38
N PRO A 701 19.13 14.95 9.89
CA PRO A 701 18.50 13.97 10.78
C PRO A 701 17.94 14.60 12.05
N PHE A 702 18.61 15.58 12.64
CA PHE A 702 18.15 16.22 13.88
C PHE A 702 16.91 17.07 13.66
N LEU A 703 16.83 17.75 12.51
CA LEU A 703 15.61 18.42 12.08
C LEU A 703 14.48 17.41 11.89
N PHE A 704 14.79 16.26 11.29
CA PHE A 704 13.82 15.21 11.06
C PHE A 704 13.31 14.56 12.35
N LEU A 705 14.19 14.25 13.30
CA LEU A 705 13.80 13.72 14.61
C LEU A 705 12.90 14.70 15.39
N LYS A 706 13.06 16.02 15.16
CA LYS A 706 12.24 17.05 15.81
C LYS A 706 10.93 17.35 15.09
N TYR A 707 10.91 17.32 13.75
CA TYR A 707 9.78 17.78 12.93
C TYR A 707 9.14 16.68 12.07
N GLY A 708 9.66 15.46 12.10
CA GLY A 708 9.27 14.34 11.23
C GLY A 708 7.80 13.96 11.33
N SER A 709 7.27 13.83 12.54
CA SER A 709 5.83 13.60 12.75
C SER A 709 4.98 14.71 12.12
N LYS A 710 5.37 15.98 12.29
CA LYS A 710 4.64 17.11 11.68
C LYS A 710 4.73 17.11 10.14
N LEU A 711 5.82 16.61 9.56
CA LEU A 711 5.95 16.42 8.12
C LEU A 711 5.06 15.26 7.63
N ARG A 712 5.01 14.16 8.38
CA ARG A 712 4.18 13.00 8.09
C ARG A 712 2.69 13.33 8.11
N HIS A 713 2.18 14.02 9.13
CA HIS A 713 0.78 14.44 9.19
C HIS A 713 0.37 15.46 8.11
N ARG A 714 1.32 16.06 7.37
CA ARG A 714 1.02 16.93 6.22
C ARG A 714 0.94 16.15 4.91
N SER A 715 1.43 14.92 4.87
CA SER A 715 1.23 14.03 3.71
C SER A 715 -0.22 13.55 3.69
N LYS A 716 -0.82 13.54 2.50
CA LYS A 716 -2.16 12.99 2.29
C LYS A 716 -2.18 11.47 2.18
N PHE A 717 -1.01 10.85 2.01
CA PHE A 717 -0.84 9.42 1.71
C PHE A 717 -0.14 8.66 2.83
N ALA A 718 0.44 9.35 3.81
CA ALA A 718 1.01 8.72 4.98
C ALA A 718 -0.10 8.17 5.88
N ALA A 719 0.12 6.99 6.46
CA ALA A 719 -0.83 6.36 7.37
C ALA A 719 -1.06 7.22 8.62
N ASP A 720 -2.33 7.40 8.99
CA ASP A 720 -2.70 8.14 10.20
C ASP A 720 -2.40 7.31 11.45
N ASP A 721 -2.13 8.00 12.55
CA ASP A 721 -1.55 7.39 13.74
C ASP A 721 -2.50 6.46 14.51
N GLU A 722 -3.80 6.60 14.29
CA GLU A 722 -4.86 5.85 14.94
C GLU A 722 -5.17 4.55 14.18
N GLN A 723 -5.31 4.62 12.85
CA GLN A 723 -5.58 3.47 11.97
C GLN A 723 -4.47 2.40 12.03
N ALA A 724 -3.21 2.82 12.07
CA ALA A 724 -2.08 1.90 12.13
C ALA A 724 -1.94 1.22 13.52
N LEU A 725 -2.43 1.85 14.60
CA LEU A 725 -2.44 1.28 15.95
C LEU A 725 -3.52 0.19 16.08
N GLU A 726 -4.69 0.39 15.47
CA GLU A 726 -5.74 -0.62 15.37
C GLU A 726 -5.27 -1.83 14.55
N LEU A 727 -4.66 -1.61 13.38
CA LEU A 727 -4.08 -2.68 12.55
C LEU A 727 -2.96 -3.44 13.27
N GLU A 728 -2.05 -2.75 13.96
CA GLU A 728 -0.95 -3.39 14.70
C GLU A 728 -1.49 -4.15 15.94
N ASN A 729 -2.55 -3.66 16.59
CA ASN A 729 -3.19 -4.34 17.73
C ASN A 729 -4.10 -5.49 17.32
N LEU A 730 -4.76 -5.43 16.15
CA LEU A 730 -5.55 -6.54 15.60
C LEU A 730 -4.67 -7.78 15.45
N HIS A 731 -3.45 -7.63 14.92
CA HIS A 731 -2.46 -8.71 14.83
C HIS A 731 -1.81 -9.11 16.18
N MET A 732 -2.05 -8.36 17.27
CA MET A 732 -1.46 -8.62 18.60
C MET A 732 -2.44 -9.20 19.61
N LYS A 733 -3.76 -9.12 19.37
CA LYS A 733 -4.75 -9.82 20.20
C LYS A 733 -4.63 -11.35 20.10
N ASP A 734 -3.89 -11.86 19.12
CA ASP A 734 -3.71 -13.28 18.84
C ASP A 734 -2.58 -13.94 19.65
N LYS A 735 -2.03 -13.28 20.68
CA LYS A 735 -0.99 -13.85 21.57
C LYS A 735 -1.14 -13.46 23.04
N GLU A 736 -2.34 -13.58 23.58
CA GLU A 736 -2.53 -13.75 25.04
C GLU A 736 -2.95 -15.19 25.39
#